data_AF-A0A9E3C940-F1
#
_entry.id   AF-A0A9E3C940-F1
#
_cell.length_a   1.000
_cell.length_b   1.000
_cell.length_c   1.000
_cell.angle_alpha   90.00
_cell.angle_beta   90.00
_cell.angle_gamma   90.00
#
_symmetry.space_group_name_H-M   'P 1'
#
loop_
_entity.id
_entity.type
_entity.pdbx_description
1 polymer ?
#
loop_
_entity_poly.entity_id
_entity_poly.type
_entity_poly.pdbx_seq_one_letter_code
_entity_poly.pdbx_strand_id
1 'polypeptide(L)'
;MTPFVFSYRTLLKDTSGGRALLLALALAGALRPADGQTVPGGWVPLPGHRTAAAAWGRVIGRVVPSQPISLTLGLAPRDPQGLDDLLRRLYDPADPLYRHFLTPAQFAARFSPTPTQYAAVAAFARAQGLTVTGATSNRLLLHVEAPSAAVEAAFGVRLHQIQDAGGRLFHAPDAEPVVPAALAPLLTGVIGLDDSAVFHPHYQLLASGLPPLFQRPVPHPGRPSISTEASPEAADTLPFQIGSGPGGGLTPTDIRAAYNVNTLSLNGAGQTLAVFELDGYTPSDITGYENAYGLPAVPLATVPVDHNNVPFSPGGGAAEVTLDIELQIALAPGASKIMVYEGPNTDQGLLDTYNKIATDNQAKQISTSWGLDEQDMGTSFIQAERPIFQQMATQGQSLFAAAGDAGAYDNGSTLSVDDPASQPYVTGVGGTSLTTNGAGGAWQRETTWNNGSGSAGGGGISAVWAIPSWQQGVVSPASHGSTTMRNVPDVALDANPYTGYSIFLNGGWALYGGTSCASPLWAAYTALVNQQRQASGVGVLGYANPILYAVAQGPYGSLDFHDIADGSTNLYYPAVAGYDDATGWGTLNGANLLADLAPPPPSGLTASAQSTSQINLTWNAVPHAVGYAVLRGTAHGGPYTQVGTTAGTTSFNDSGLSAGTTYYYVVAAHTAAETSAYSNEASATTSTHVQPPAAPTGLTATAGNGQVGLSWQAVNGAASYNVYRSTTSSGEGVTPYKTGLAAAAFTDTAVSDGTAYYYVVTAVNAAGESAHSAEASATPFSVPAGLNLGFEAPALGSGPGAYQYAPAGASWAFTGGAGI
;
A
#
# COMPACT_ATOMS: atom_id res chain seq x y z
N MET A 1 -37.22 22.45 -35.16
CA MET A 1 -36.19 23.13 -35.97
C MET A 1 -34.89 22.39 -35.74
N THR A 2 -34.22 21.99 -36.81
CA THR A 2 -33.01 21.15 -36.86
C THR A 2 -31.86 21.72 -36.02
N PRO A 3 -31.14 20.91 -35.20
CA PRO A 3 -29.93 21.36 -34.54
C PRO A 3 -28.70 21.13 -35.42
N PHE A 4 -27.87 22.16 -35.57
CA PHE A 4 -26.57 22.09 -36.22
C PHE A 4 -25.54 21.49 -35.26
N VAL A 5 -24.89 20.40 -35.69
CA VAL A 5 -23.72 19.79 -35.07
C VAL A 5 -22.47 20.48 -35.63
N PHE A 6 -21.60 21.02 -34.77
CA PHE A 6 -20.24 21.36 -35.15
C PHE A 6 -19.28 20.27 -34.67
N SER A 7 -18.62 19.63 -35.63
CA SER A 7 -17.57 18.63 -35.42
C SER A 7 -16.22 19.34 -35.56
N TYR A 8 -15.38 19.32 -34.51
CA TYR A 8 -13.99 19.76 -34.61
C TYR A 8 -13.09 18.53 -34.77
N ARG A 9 -12.73 18.23 -36.02
CA ARG A 9 -11.58 17.41 -36.39
C ARG A 9 -10.50 18.32 -36.98
N THR A 10 -9.25 18.04 -36.59
CA THR A 10 -7.98 18.39 -37.26
C THR A 10 -7.40 19.79 -36.99
N LEU A 11 -6.34 19.86 -36.17
CA LEU A 11 -5.13 20.68 -36.41
C LEU A 11 -4.03 20.38 -35.38
N LEU A 12 -3.26 19.30 -35.59
CA LEU A 12 -1.90 19.19 -35.06
C LEU A 12 -1.01 18.57 -36.15
N LYS A 13 -0.32 19.43 -36.89
CA LYS A 13 0.89 19.11 -37.65
C LYS A 13 1.92 20.18 -37.36
N ASP A 14 3.00 19.75 -36.72
CA ASP A 14 4.39 20.15 -36.95
C ASP A 14 4.74 21.64 -36.77
N THR A 15 5.47 21.96 -35.69
CA THR A 15 6.75 22.68 -35.81
C THR A 15 7.60 22.51 -34.56
N SER A 16 8.82 22.10 -34.81
CA SER A 16 9.98 22.03 -33.94
C SER A 16 10.50 23.41 -33.54
N GLY A 17 11.01 23.52 -32.30
CA GLY A 17 11.95 24.58 -31.91
C GLY A 17 11.45 25.60 -30.87
N GLY A 18 11.85 25.37 -29.62
CA GLY A 18 12.34 26.43 -28.71
C GLY A 18 11.43 27.61 -28.39
N ARG A 19 10.57 27.43 -27.39
CA ARG A 19 10.37 28.32 -26.21
C ARG A 19 9.07 27.89 -25.51
N ALA A 20 9.21 27.21 -24.38
CA ALA A 20 8.12 26.93 -23.46
C ALA A 20 7.59 28.26 -22.91
N LEU A 21 6.47 28.73 -23.47
CA LEU A 21 5.65 29.73 -22.81
C LEU A 21 4.62 28.94 -22.00
N LEU A 22 4.81 28.93 -20.67
CA LEU A 22 3.81 28.52 -19.70
C LEU A 22 2.49 29.21 -20.03
N LEU A 23 1.53 28.47 -20.59
CA LEU A 23 0.14 28.88 -20.65
C LEU A 23 -0.61 28.11 -19.57
N ALA A 24 -0.39 28.53 -18.33
CA ALA A 24 -1.36 28.32 -17.26
C ALA A 24 -2.59 29.18 -17.60
N LEU A 25 -3.57 28.60 -18.29
CA LEU A 25 -4.97 28.88 -17.98
C LEU A 25 -5.31 27.82 -16.92
N ALA A 26 -5.33 28.07 -15.60
CA ALA A 26 -5.88 29.21 -14.91
C ALA A 26 -7.20 29.67 -15.55
N LEU A 27 -8.21 28.78 -15.48
CA LEU A 27 -9.53 29.23 -15.05
C LEU A 27 -9.45 29.61 -13.54
N ALA A 28 -8.49 30.42 -13.09
CA ALA A 28 -8.82 31.82 -12.82
C ALA A 28 -9.75 32.45 -13.88
N GLY A 29 -10.99 31.97 -13.95
CA GLY A 29 -12.08 32.84 -14.30
C GLY A 29 -11.98 34.00 -13.32
N ALA A 30 -11.62 35.16 -13.83
CA ALA A 30 -11.53 36.38 -13.06
C ALA A 30 -12.91 36.67 -12.46
N LEU A 31 -13.21 36.10 -11.30
CA LEU A 31 -14.03 36.74 -10.31
C LEU A 31 -13.17 37.88 -9.77
N ARG A 32 -13.12 38.96 -10.54
CA ARG A 32 -13.03 40.28 -9.92
C ARG A 32 -14.04 40.27 -8.77
N PRO A 33 -13.74 40.83 -7.58
CA PRO A 33 -14.81 41.14 -6.64
C PRO A 33 -15.89 41.81 -7.47
N ALA A 34 -17.14 41.35 -7.38
CA ALA A 34 -18.23 41.98 -8.11
C ALA A 34 -18.06 43.50 -7.92
N ASP A 35 -17.90 44.24 -9.02
CA ASP A 35 -17.66 45.68 -9.01
C ASP A 35 -18.78 46.32 -8.16
N GLY A 36 -18.55 46.54 -6.86
CA GLY A 36 -19.57 47.05 -5.92
C GLY A 36 -19.65 46.49 -4.49
N GLN A 37 -18.92 45.44 -4.07
CA GLN A 37 -19.00 44.99 -2.66
C GLN A 37 -18.21 45.94 -1.73
N THR A 38 -18.91 46.70 -0.90
CA THR A 38 -18.29 47.58 0.09
C THR A 38 -17.83 46.77 1.31
N VAL A 39 -16.52 46.52 1.43
CA VAL A 39 -15.93 45.86 2.60
C VAL A 39 -15.77 46.88 3.74
N PRO A 40 -16.36 46.66 4.94
CA PRO A 40 -16.17 47.57 6.07
C PRO A 40 -14.70 47.65 6.50
N GLY A 41 -14.28 48.80 7.06
CA GLY A 41 -12.93 48.94 7.59
C GLY A 41 -12.62 47.89 8.67
N GLY A 42 -11.51 47.16 8.51
CA GLY A 42 -11.11 46.09 9.43
C GLY A 42 -11.70 44.70 9.11
N TRP A 43 -12.44 44.57 8.01
CA TRP A 43 -12.94 43.30 7.47
C TRP A 43 -12.19 42.91 6.20
N VAL A 44 -12.17 41.61 5.89
CA VAL A 44 -11.52 41.04 4.69
C VAL A 44 -12.43 39.98 4.06
N PRO A 45 -12.39 39.80 2.73
CA PRO A 45 -13.04 38.66 2.09
C PRO A 45 -12.45 37.33 2.56
N LEU A 46 -13.31 36.34 2.74
CA LEU A 46 -12.97 34.94 2.93
C LEU A 46 -13.35 34.21 1.63
N PRO A 47 -12.36 33.79 0.82
CA PRO A 47 -12.63 33.23 -0.51
C PRO A 47 -13.11 31.79 -0.44
N GLY A 48 -13.75 31.33 -1.53
CA GLY A 48 -14.05 29.92 -1.77
C GLY A 48 -15.49 29.53 -1.52
N HIS A 49 -16.41 30.49 -1.46
CA HIS A 49 -17.84 30.29 -1.21
C HIS A 49 -18.69 30.38 -2.47
N ARG A 50 -18.05 30.53 -3.63
CA ARG A 50 -18.71 30.56 -4.93
C ARG A 50 -18.47 29.27 -5.70
N THR A 51 -19.55 28.58 -6.03
CA THR A 51 -19.55 27.30 -6.75
C THR A 51 -19.83 27.48 -8.24
N ALA A 52 -19.47 26.48 -9.05
CA ALA A 52 -19.87 26.41 -10.45
C ALA A 52 -21.39 26.26 -10.60
N ALA A 53 -22.04 25.48 -9.73
CA ALA A 53 -23.48 25.27 -9.70
C ALA A 53 -24.26 26.60 -9.63
N ALA A 54 -23.84 27.52 -8.76
CA ALA A 54 -24.45 28.85 -8.66
C ALA A 54 -24.30 29.70 -9.93
N ALA A 55 -23.23 29.48 -10.72
CA ALA A 55 -23.00 30.20 -11.97
C ALA A 55 -23.88 29.68 -13.12
N TRP A 56 -24.31 28.41 -13.07
CA TRP A 56 -25.05 27.76 -14.16
C TRP A 56 -26.55 27.70 -13.88
N GLY A 57 -26.96 27.76 -12.61
CA GLY A 57 -28.35 27.81 -12.20
C GLY A 57 -29.04 29.13 -12.54
N ARG A 58 -30.37 29.08 -12.68
CA ARG A 58 -31.21 30.25 -12.91
C ARG A 58 -31.58 30.91 -11.59
N VAL A 59 -31.13 32.13 -11.35
CA VAL A 59 -31.60 32.94 -10.21
C VAL A 59 -33.09 33.24 -10.38
N ILE A 60 -33.91 32.79 -9.43
CA ILE A 60 -35.38 32.99 -9.44
C ILE A 60 -35.83 34.06 -8.45
N GLY A 61 -34.99 34.41 -7.48
CA GLY A 61 -35.31 35.44 -6.50
C GLY A 61 -34.25 35.56 -5.40
N ARG A 62 -34.60 36.31 -4.35
CA ARG A 62 -33.84 36.34 -3.10
C ARG A 62 -34.41 35.29 -2.14
N VAL A 63 -33.55 34.68 -1.34
CA VAL A 63 -33.98 33.88 -0.20
C VAL A 63 -34.87 34.73 0.70
N VAL A 64 -35.95 34.15 1.22
CA VAL A 64 -36.90 34.89 2.06
C VAL A 64 -36.16 35.38 3.31
N PRO A 65 -36.23 36.68 3.68
CA PRO A 65 -35.47 37.25 4.81
C PRO A 65 -35.61 36.53 6.16
N SER A 66 -36.77 35.89 6.38
CA SER A 66 -37.09 35.13 7.60
C SER A 66 -36.74 33.65 7.51
N GLN A 67 -36.30 33.14 6.35
CA GLN A 67 -35.93 31.74 6.17
C GLN A 67 -34.71 31.43 7.06
N PRO A 68 -34.78 30.44 7.95
CA PRO A 68 -33.63 30.02 8.74
C PRO A 68 -32.57 29.40 7.81
N ILE A 69 -31.31 29.75 8.06
CA ILE A 69 -30.15 29.22 7.38
C ILE A 69 -29.21 28.66 8.45
N SER A 70 -28.94 27.36 8.35
CA SER A 70 -27.94 26.66 9.16
C SER A 70 -26.58 26.80 8.49
N LEU A 71 -25.56 27.15 9.27
CA LEU A 71 -24.20 27.32 8.80
C LEU A 71 -23.23 26.62 9.73
N THR A 72 -22.13 26.12 9.16
CA THR A 72 -20.97 25.66 9.92
C THR A 72 -19.80 26.60 9.68
N LEU A 73 -19.33 27.25 10.74
CA LEU A 73 -18.07 27.97 10.71
C LEU A 73 -16.95 26.94 10.90
N GLY A 74 -16.25 26.62 9.82
CA GLY A 74 -15.08 25.74 9.84
C GLY A 74 -13.86 26.50 10.35
N LEU A 75 -13.07 25.88 11.23
CA LEU A 75 -11.91 26.51 11.86
C LEU A 75 -10.59 25.81 11.50
N ALA A 76 -9.56 26.62 11.26
CA ALA A 76 -8.24 26.17 10.89
C ALA A 76 -7.43 25.65 12.10
N PRO A 77 -6.57 24.63 11.91
CA PRO A 77 -5.56 24.27 12.88
C PRO A 77 -4.60 25.43 13.18
N ARG A 78 -4.13 25.55 14.43
CA ARG A 78 -3.22 26.61 14.91
C ARG A 78 -1.81 26.54 14.33
N ASP A 79 -1.36 25.34 13.98
CA ASP A 79 -0.01 25.04 13.51
C ASP A 79 -0.07 24.06 12.33
N PRO A 80 -0.54 24.51 11.15
CA PRO A 80 -0.71 23.63 9.99
C PRO A 80 0.62 23.05 9.50
N GLN A 81 1.72 23.83 9.58
CA GLN A 81 3.04 23.34 9.19
C GLN A 81 3.56 22.26 10.14
N GLY A 82 3.42 22.45 11.46
CA GLY A 82 3.79 21.43 12.43
C GLY A 82 2.88 20.20 12.40
N LEU A 83 1.63 20.34 11.95
CA LEU A 83 0.72 19.22 11.70
C LEU A 83 1.19 18.40 10.50
N ASP A 84 1.52 19.06 9.38
CA ASP A 84 2.07 18.41 8.19
C ASP A 84 3.41 17.72 8.48
N ASP A 85 4.30 18.37 9.26
CA ASP A 85 5.56 17.77 9.71
C ASP A 85 5.33 16.53 10.59
N LEU A 86 4.42 16.62 11.57
CA LEU A 86 4.09 15.47 12.41
C LEU A 86 3.57 14.32 11.56
N LEU A 87 2.63 14.56 10.65
CA LEU A 87 2.06 13.53 9.78
C LEU A 87 3.16 12.82 8.98
N ARG A 88 4.07 13.55 8.33
CA ARG A 88 5.21 12.95 7.64
C ARG A 88 6.02 12.02 8.56
N ARG A 89 6.29 12.44 9.80
CA ARG A 89 7.09 11.69 10.78
C ARG A 89 6.37 10.48 11.36
N LEU A 90 5.05 10.54 11.52
CA LEU A 90 4.24 9.40 11.97
C LEU A 90 4.26 8.24 10.96
N TYR A 91 4.54 8.53 9.68
CA TYR A 91 4.52 7.57 8.58
C TYR A 91 5.89 7.38 7.90
N ASP A 92 6.97 7.84 8.52
CA ASP A 92 8.36 7.58 8.10
C ASP A 92 8.97 6.50 9.01
N PRO A 93 9.21 5.27 8.53
CA PRO A 93 9.78 4.18 9.34
C PRO A 93 11.15 4.48 9.96
N ALA A 94 11.87 5.49 9.47
CA ALA A 94 13.15 5.92 10.02
C ALA A 94 13.02 6.98 11.13
N ASP A 95 11.85 7.61 11.31
CA ASP A 95 11.65 8.64 12.33
C ASP A 95 11.29 8.01 13.69
N PRO A 96 11.83 8.52 14.82
CA PRO A 96 11.45 8.06 16.16
C PRO A 96 9.97 8.24 16.51
N LEU A 97 9.20 9.05 15.78
CA LEU A 97 7.75 9.21 15.96
C LEU A 97 6.93 8.25 15.09
N TYR A 98 7.55 7.37 14.31
CA TYR A 98 6.83 6.41 13.48
C TYR A 98 5.76 5.67 14.29
N ARG A 99 4.50 5.77 13.85
CA ARG A 99 3.31 5.15 14.48
C ARG A 99 3.04 5.54 15.95
N HIS A 100 3.70 6.57 16.47
CA HIS A 100 3.39 7.17 17.76
C HIS A 100 2.19 8.13 17.65
N PHE A 101 1.04 7.55 17.29
CA PHE A 101 -0.20 8.28 17.00
C PHE A 101 -0.73 9.08 18.20
N LEU A 102 -1.44 10.16 17.88
CA LEU A 102 -2.12 11.00 18.87
C LEU A 102 -3.48 10.42 19.24
N THR A 103 -3.91 10.70 20.47
CA THR A 103 -5.33 10.64 20.85
C THR A 103 -6.08 11.88 20.36
N PRO A 104 -7.42 11.85 20.22
CA PRO A 104 -8.21 13.03 19.86
C PRO A 104 -7.96 14.22 20.80
N ALA A 105 -7.77 13.97 22.10
CA ALA A 105 -7.46 14.99 23.10
C ALA A 105 -6.07 15.62 22.89
N GLN A 106 -5.06 14.82 22.53
CA GLN A 106 -3.72 15.32 22.21
C GLN A 106 -3.70 16.13 20.92
N PHE A 107 -4.42 15.67 19.88
CA PHE A 107 -4.62 16.45 18.66
C PHE A 107 -5.28 17.79 18.99
N ALA A 108 -6.40 17.76 19.73
CA ALA A 108 -7.12 18.98 20.08
C ALA A 108 -6.27 19.95 20.93
N ALA A 109 -5.47 19.43 21.86
CA ALA A 109 -4.58 20.24 22.69
C ALA A 109 -3.44 20.88 21.90
N ARG A 110 -2.96 20.24 20.83
CA ARG A 110 -1.80 20.71 20.05
C ARG A 110 -2.18 21.52 18.82
N PHE A 111 -3.13 21.04 18.02
CA PHE A 111 -3.39 21.57 16.68
C PHE A 111 -4.73 22.28 16.55
N SER A 112 -5.80 21.82 17.21
CA SER A 112 -7.10 22.52 17.13
C SER A 112 -7.05 23.95 17.67
N PRO A 113 -7.96 24.84 17.24
CA PRO A 113 -8.14 26.16 17.85
C PRO A 113 -8.14 26.11 19.37
N THR A 114 -7.53 27.11 20.02
CA THR A 114 -7.62 27.22 21.49
C THR A 114 -9.06 27.46 21.93
N PRO A 115 -9.44 27.11 23.17
CA PRO A 115 -10.74 27.47 23.71
C PRO A 115 -11.06 28.98 23.59
N THR A 116 -10.05 29.85 23.73
CA THR A 116 -10.20 31.30 23.58
C THR A 116 -10.47 31.72 22.14
N GLN A 117 -9.75 31.16 21.15
CA GLN A 117 -10.00 31.43 19.73
C GLN A 117 -11.39 30.94 19.31
N TYR A 118 -11.75 29.73 19.72
CA TYR A 118 -13.07 29.15 19.44
C TYR A 118 -14.20 29.99 20.07
N ALA A 119 -14.01 30.44 21.32
CA ALA A 119 -14.93 31.36 21.99
C ALA A 119 -15.01 32.73 21.30
N ALA A 120 -13.91 33.22 20.70
CA ALA A 120 -13.91 34.49 19.96
C ALA A 120 -14.75 34.39 18.67
N VAL A 121 -14.65 33.28 17.93
CA VAL A 121 -15.52 33.02 16.76
C VAL A 121 -16.99 32.91 17.19
N ALA A 122 -17.27 32.19 18.29
CA ALA A 122 -18.62 32.10 18.84
C ALA A 122 -19.16 33.45 19.37
N ALA A 123 -18.30 34.31 19.91
CA ALA A 123 -18.67 35.65 20.34
C ALA A 123 -18.97 36.55 19.13
N PHE A 124 -18.18 36.45 18.07
CA PHE A 124 -18.45 37.12 16.80
C PHE A 124 -19.81 36.68 16.23
N ALA A 125 -20.08 35.39 16.16
CA ALA A 125 -21.34 34.86 15.66
C ALA A 125 -22.54 35.49 16.40
N ARG A 126 -22.52 35.44 17.75
CA ARG A 126 -23.57 36.05 18.59
C ARG A 126 -23.69 37.56 18.40
N ALA A 127 -22.57 38.27 18.25
CA ALA A 127 -22.56 39.70 18.01
C ALA A 127 -23.17 40.10 16.66
N GLN A 128 -23.11 39.21 15.67
CA GLN A 128 -23.76 39.36 14.36
C GLN A 128 -25.22 38.85 14.34
N GLY A 129 -25.78 38.46 15.49
CA GLY A 129 -27.14 37.96 15.58
C GLY A 129 -27.32 36.49 15.15
N LEU A 130 -26.22 35.75 15.01
CA LEU A 130 -26.24 34.30 14.77
C LEU A 130 -26.38 33.53 16.08
N THR A 131 -27.27 32.54 16.11
CA THR A 131 -27.45 31.65 17.27
C THR A 131 -26.46 30.50 17.17
N VAL A 132 -25.63 30.28 18.18
CA VAL A 132 -24.76 29.09 18.24
C VAL A 132 -25.61 27.88 18.63
N THR A 133 -25.73 26.92 17.72
CA THR A 133 -26.59 25.72 17.86
C THR A 133 -25.81 24.48 18.29
N GLY A 134 -24.50 24.44 18.02
CA GLY A 134 -23.65 23.30 18.36
C GLY A 134 -22.18 23.63 18.34
N ALA A 135 -21.38 22.80 19.01
CA ALA A 135 -19.93 22.94 19.07
C ALA A 135 -19.26 21.57 19.14
N THR A 136 -18.17 21.39 18.39
CA THR A 136 -17.45 20.12 18.34
C THR A 136 -16.31 20.06 19.36
N SER A 137 -16.04 18.85 19.89
CA SER A 137 -15.06 18.63 20.96
C SER A 137 -13.62 18.94 20.54
N ASN A 138 -13.30 18.69 19.26
CA ASN A 138 -12.04 19.05 18.62
C ASN A 138 -12.01 20.50 18.12
N ARG A 139 -13.07 21.28 18.30
CA ARG A 139 -13.12 22.73 17.99
C ARG A 139 -12.81 23.07 16.52
N LEU A 140 -13.05 22.14 15.60
CA LEU A 140 -12.87 22.37 14.16
C LEU A 140 -14.13 22.90 13.49
N LEU A 141 -15.31 22.68 14.08
CA LEU A 141 -16.61 23.08 13.51
C LEU A 141 -17.45 23.76 14.59
N LEU A 142 -18.01 24.94 14.27
CA LEU A 142 -18.96 25.66 15.11
C LEU A 142 -20.27 25.88 14.34
N HIS A 143 -21.36 25.29 14.83
CA HIS A 143 -22.67 25.38 14.18
C HIS A 143 -23.40 26.63 14.63
N VAL A 144 -23.97 27.33 13.66
CA VAL A 144 -24.77 28.53 13.88
C VAL A 144 -26.01 28.52 13.01
N GLU A 145 -27.07 29.20 13.47
CA GLU A 145 -28.31 29.37 12.71
C GLU A 145 -28.82 30.80 12.86
N ALA A 146 -29.33 31.37 11.78
CA ALA A 146 -30.08 32.62 11.82
C ALA A 146 -31.02 32.78 10.61
N PRO A 147 -31.97 33.73 10.65
CA PRO A 147 -32.68 34.16 9.45
C PRO A 147 -31.71 34.65 8.38
N SER A 148 -32.00 34.39 7.10
CA SER A 148 -31.16 34.75 5.95
C SER A 148 -30.74 36.23 5.96
N ALA A 149 -31.61 37.15 6.37
CA ALA A 149 -31.26 38.57 6.47
C ALA A 149 -30.14 38.86 7.49
N ALA A 150 -30.08 38.11 8.59
CA ALA A 150 -29.00 38.22 9.57
C ALA A 150 -27.71 37.60 9.03
N VAL A 151 -27.79 36.47 8.31
CA VAL A 151 -26.64 35.86 7.61
C VAL A 151 -26.05 36.82 6.57
N GLU A 152 -26.88 37.40 5.72
CA GLU A 152 -26.48 38.40 4.73
C GLU A 152 -25.78 39.60 5.38
N ALA A 153 -26.31 40.10 6.50
CA ALA A 153 -25.70 41.20 7.25
C ALA A 153 -24.38 40.80 7.92
N ALA A 154 -24.30 39.60 8.49
CA ALA A 154 -23.14 39.08 9.20
C ALA A 154 -21.92 38.91 8.30
N PHE A 155 -22.14 38.48 7.05
CA PHE A 155 -21.09 38.12 6.10
C PHE A 155 -21.01 39.03 4.88
N GLY A 156 -21.84 40.07 4.79
CA GLY A 156 -21.81 41.04 3.69
C GLY A 156 -22.10 40.44 2.32
N VAL A 157 -22.96 39.42 2.27
CA VAL A 157 -23.41 38.73 1.04
C VAL A 157 -24.89 38.94 0.80
N ARG A 158 -25.39 38.53 -0.37
CA ARG A 158 -26.82 38.33 -0.62
C ARG A 158 -27.06 36.90 -1.04
N LEU A 159 -28.05 36.25 -0.42
CA LEU A 159 -28.42 34.89 -0.78
C LEU A 159 -29.48 34.92 -1.89
N HIS A 160 -29.12 34.34 -3.02
CA HIS A 160 -30.03 34.13 -4.13
C HIS A 160 -30.68 32.76 -3.99
N GLN A 161 -31.98 32.70 -4.33
CA GLN A 161 -32.64 31.43 -4.58
C GLN A 161 -32.45 31.09 -6.05
N ILE A 162 -31.88 29.92 -6.31
CA ILE A 162 -31.44 29.47 -7.62
C ILE A 162 -32.17 28.16 -7.94
N GLN A 163 -32.57 28.02 -9.20
CA GLN A 163 -33.14 26.79 -9.74
C GLN A 163 -32.11 26.13 -10.67
N ASP A 164 -31.75 24.89 -10.42
CA ASP A 164 -30.88 24.12 -11.31
C ASP A 164 -31.62 23.63 -12.57
N ALA A 165 -30.89 22.99 -13.49
CA ALA A 165 -31.46 22.46 -14.73
C ALA A 165 -32.53 21.36 -14.50
N GLY A 166 -32.45 20.64 -13.38
CA GLY A 166 -33.41 19.62 -12.95
C GLY A 166 -34.64 20.21 -12.24
N GLY A 167 -34.64 21.51 -11.95
CA GLY A 167 -35.73 22.21 -11.29
C GLY A 167 -35.64 22.26 -9.77
N ARG A 168 -34.59 21.68 -9.15
CA ARG A 168 -34.35 21.75 -7.70
C ARG A 168 -33.97 23.18 -7.33
N LEU A 169 -34.44 23.60 -6.15
CA LEU A 169 -34.14 24.91 -5.60
C LEU A 169 -33.02 24.77 -4.57
N PHE A 170 -32.07 25.71 -4.63
CA PHE A 170 -30.99 25.87 -3.67
C PHE A 170 -30.72 27.37 -3.45
N HIS A 171 -29.92 27.72 -2.45
CA HIS A 171 -29.40 29.05 -2.25
C HIS A 171 -27.88 29.09 -2.43
N ALA A 172 -27.38 30.25 -2.85
CA ALA A 172 -25.95 30.52 -2.94
C ALA A 172 -25.67 32.01 -2.78
N PRO A 173 -24.46 32.41 -2.34
CA PRO A 173 -24.11 33.81 -2.16
C PRO A 173 -23.75 34.46 -3.49
N ASP A 174 -24.08 35.75 -3.64
CA ASP A 174 -23.72 36.55 -4.81
C ASP A 174 -22.25 37.00 -4.85
N ALA A 175 -21.56 36.91 -3.72
CA ALA A 175 -20.18 37.33 -3.53
C ALA A 175 -19.50 36.47 -2.45
N GLU A 176 -18.18 36.60 -2.33
CA GLU A 176 -17.45 36.00 -1.22
C GLU A 176 -17.87 36.66 0.11
N PRO A 177 -18.04 35.89 1.19
CA PRO A 177 -18.33 36.44 2.50
C PRO A 177 -17.15 37.27 3.02
N VAL A 178 -17.44 38.26 3.86
CA VAL A 178 -16.44 39.04 4.59
C VAL A 178 -16.48 38.72 6.08
N VAL A 179 -15.31 38.72 6.71
CA VAL A 179 -15.15 38.53 8.16
C VAL A 179 -14.16 39.56 8.72
N PRO A 180 -14.16 39.84 10.03
CA PRO A 180 -13.12 40.66 10.64
C PRO A 180 -11.73 40.10 10.36
N ALA A 181 -10.77 40.97 10.03
CA ALA A 181 -9.41 40.57 9.66
C ALA A 181 -8.71 39.69 10.72
N ALA A 182 -9.06 39.89 12.00
CA ALA A 182 -8.53 39.10 13.11
C ALA A 182 -9.07 37.66 13.17
N LEU A 183 -10.21 37.38 12.54
CA LEU A 183 -10.84 36.05 12.51
C LEU A 183 -10.53 35.28 11.24
N ALA A 184 -10.22 35.95 10.12
CA ALA A 184 -9.94 35.28 8.85
C ALA A 184 -8.90 34.15 8.94
N PRO A 185 -7.76 34.29 9.65
CA PRO A 185 -6.79 33.19 9.78
C PRO A 185 -7.28 32.00 10.63
N LEU A 186 -8.38 32.16 11.37
CA LEU A 186 -8.96 31.11 12.20
C LEU A 186 -10.02 30.30 11.47
N LEU A 187 -10.47 30.73 10.28
CA LEU A 187 -11.58 30.12 9.55
C LEU A 187 -11.08 29.41 8.30
N THR A 188 -11.56 28.19 8.07
CA THR A 188 -11.45 27.51 6.76
C THR A 188 -12.60 27.92 5.84
N GLY A 189 -13.77 28.26 6.39
CA GLY A 189 -14.95 28.63 5.61
C GLY A 189 -16.20 28.91 6.46
N VAL A 190 -17.20 29.52 5.83
CA VAL A 190 -18.59 29.59 6.28
C VAL A 190 -19.44 28.67 5.40
N ILE A 191 -19.66 27.45 5.88
CA ILE A 191 -20.30 26.37 5.12
C ILE A 191 -21.82 26.44 5.24
N GLY A 192 -22.55 26.10 4.18
CA GLY A 192 -24.01 26.23 4.10
C GLY A 192 -24.51 27.58 3.54
N LEU A 193 -23.61 28.51 3.21
CA LEU A 193 -23.97 29.72 2.43
C LEU A 193 -24.41 29.37 1.00
N ASP A 194 -23.90 28.25 0.49
CA ASP A 194 -24.32 27.55 -0.70
C ASP A 194 -24.83 26.17 -0.23
N ASP A 195 -26.00 25.73 -0.68
CA ASP A 195 -26.55 24.39 -0.41
C ASP A 195 -26.85 23.63 -1.72
N SER A 196 -26.09 23.93 -2.77
CA SER A 196 -26.19 23.29 -4.07
C SER A 196 -25.65 21.86 -4.10
N ALA A 197 -24.71 21.49 -3.22
CA ALA A 197 -24.13 20.16 -3.22
C ALA A 197 -25.18 19.09 -2.85
N VAL A 198 -25.19 18.00 -3.61
CA VAL A 198 -25.94 16.79 -3.31
C VAL A 198 -24.97 15.65 -3.52
N PHE A 199 -24.59 14.99 -2.43
CA PHE A 199 -23.61 13.92 -2.50
C PHE A 199 -24.27 12.65 -3.04
N HIS A 200 -23.55 11.93 -3.89
CA HIS A 200 -24.06 10.76 -4.56
C HIS A 200 -23.32 9.51 -4.10
N PRO A 201 -24.03 8.39 -3.91
CA PRO A 201 -23.39 7.11 -3.70
C PRO A 201 -22.86 6.57 -5.04
N HIS A 202 -21.65 6.01 -5.04
CA HIS A 202 -20.92 5.59 -6.25
C HIS A 202 -21.13 4.10 -6.59
N TYR A 203 -22.40 3.70 -6.67
CA TYR A 203 -22.79 2.34 -7.07
C TYR A 203 -23.51 2.30 -8.41
N GLN A 204 -23.40 1.16 -9.10
CA GLN A 204 -24.23 0.85 -10.26
C GLN A 204 -24.98 -0.47 -10.10
N LEU A 205 -26.29 -0.41 -10.30
CA LEU A 205 -27.15 -1.58 -10.35
C LEU A 205 -27.22 -2.12 -11.78
N LEU A 206 -26.92 -3.40 -11.97
CA LEU A 206 -27.26 -4.06 -13.24
C LEU A 206 -28.78 -4.26 -13.31
N ALA A 207 -29.47 -3.38 -14.06
CA ALA A 207 -30.94 -3.41 -14.16
C ALA A 207 -31.45 -4.82 -14.51
N SER A 208 -32.44 -5.31 -13.74
CA SER A 208 -33.09 -6.60 -13.93
C SER A 208 -33.89 -6.64 -15.23
N GLY A 209 -33.20 -6.95 -16.33
CA GLY A 209 -33.76 -7.07 -17.67
C GLY A 209 -33.13 -8.20 -18.50
N LEU A 210 -32.37 -9.12 -17.89
CA LEU A 210 -31.95 -10.33 -18.57
C LEU A 210 -33.20 -11.17 -18.91
N PRO A 211 -33.38 -11.61 -20.16
CA PRO A 211 -34.54 -12.41 -20.54
C PRO A 211 -34.64 -13.67 -19.66
N PRO A 212 -35.86 -14.20 -19.42
CA PRO A 212 -36.12 -15.30 -18.48
C PRO A 212 -35.42 -16.65 -18.79
N LEU A 213 -34.51 -16.70 -19.76
CA LEU A 213 -33.79 -17.91 -20.18
C LEU A 213 -32.63 -18.30 -19.25
N PHE A 214 -32.31 -17.51 -18.22
CA PHE A 214 -31.11 -17.72 -17.40
C PHE A 214 -31.35 -17.79 -15.87
N GLN A 215 -32.61 -17.91 -15.42
CA GLN A 215 -32.83 -18.56 -14.13
C GLN A 215 -32.44 -20.04 -14.29
N ARG A 216 -31.16 -20.36 -14.03
CA ARG A 216 -30.71 -21.74 -14.04
C ARG A 216 -31.51 -22.48 -12.96
N PRO A 217 -32.35 -23.48 -13.30
CA PRO A 217 -32.98 -24.28 -12.28
C PRO A 217 -31.87 -24.96 -11.48
N VAL A 218 -31.97 -24.88 -10.16
CA VAL A 218 -31.20 -25.71 -9.23
C VAL A 218 -31.12 -27.15 -9.77
N PRO A 219 -29.93 -27.78 -9.86
CA PRO A 219 -29.81 -29.12 -10.42
C PRO A 219 -30.67 -30.13 -9.64
N HIS A 220 -31.70 -30.66 -10.28
CA HIS A 220 -32.32 -31.91 -9.88
C HIS A 220 -31.49 -33.08 -10.45
N PRO A 221 -31.21 -34.14 -9.67
CA PRO A 221 -30.44 -35.27 -10.17
C PRO A 221 -31.26 -36.05 -11.21
N GLY A 222 -30.78 -36.11 -12.47
CA GLY A 222 -31.27 -37.11 -13.42
C GLY A 222 -31.44 -36.76 -14.90
N ARG A 223 -30.85 -35.70 -15.48
CA ARG A 223 -30.88 -35.52 -16.96
C ARG A 223 -29.54 -35.09 -17.57
N PRO A 224 -29.15 -35.61 -18.76
CA PRO A 224 -27.85 -35.33 -19.36
C PRO A 224 -27.84 -34.04 -20.20
N SER A 225 -26.69 -33.36 -20.22
CA SER A 225 -26.39 -32.14 -20.99
C SER A 225 -26.08 -32.42 -22.46
N ILE A 226 -26.50 -31.54 -23.37
CA ILE A 226 -26.10 -31.52 -24.79
C ILE A 226 -25.10 -30.36 -25.01
N SER A 227 -23.96 -30.70 -25.60
CA SER A 227 -22.93 -29.79 -26.14
C SER A 227 -23.19 -29.46 -27.61
N THR A 228 -22.79 -28.28 -28.10
CA THR A 228 -21.88 -28.10 -29.26
C THR A 228 -21.68 -26.62 -29.68
N GLU A 229 -20.40 -26.23 -29.73
CA GLU A 229 -19.69 -25.38 -30.73
C GLU A 229 -20.26 -24.00 -31.17
N ALA A 230 -19.53 -22.92 -30.85
CA ALA A 230 -19.60 -21.63 -31.54
C ALA A 230 -18.20 -20.96 -31.66
N SER A 231 -18.00 -20.22 -32.76
CA SER A 231 -16.76 -19.68 -33.33
C SER A 231 -16.04 -18.56 -32.55
N PRO A 232 -14.75 -18.25 -32.84
CA PRO A 232 -13.86 -17.47 -31.95
C PRO A 232 -14.05 -15.94 -31.90
N GLU A 233 -14.93 -15.34 -32.70
CA GLU A 233 -15.06 -13.87 -32.80
C GLU A 233 -16.41 -13.33 -32.28
N ALA A 234 -17.18 -14.16 -31.56
CA ALA A 234 -18.47 -13.80 -30.94
C ALA A 234 -18.54 -14.18 -29.46
N ALA A 235 -17.39 -14.18 -28.76
CA ALA A 235 -17.29 -14.53 -27.34
C ALA A 235 -17.61 -13.35 -26.38
N ASP A 236 -18.01 -12.18 -26.90
CA ASP A 236 -17.95 -10.91 -26.15
C ASP A 236 -19.32 -10.25 -25.88
N THR A 237 -20.45 -10.97 -25.98
CA THR A 237 -21.78 -10.35 -25.88
C THR A 237 -22.87 -11.11 -25.11
N LEU A 238 -22.56 -11.73 -23.96
CA LEU A 238 -23.51 -12.01 -22.85
C LEU A 238 -22.75 -11.91 -21.50
N PRO A 239 -23.37 -11.38 -20.41
CA PRO A 239 -22.66 -10.73 -19.30
C PRO A 239 -21.77 -11.71 -18.52
N PHE A 240 -20.50 -11.34 -18.31
CA PHE A 240 -19.53 -12.14 -17.55
C PHE A 240 -19.86 -12.14 -16.06
N GLN A 241 -20.91 -12.87 -15.69
CA GLN A 241 -21.19 -13.28 -14.33
C GLN A 241 -20.09 -14.25 -13.86
N ILE A 242 -19.02 -13.71 -13.29
CA ILE A 242 -17.79 -14.44 -12.91
C ILE A 242 -17.86 -15.13 -11.54
N GLY A 243 -18.87 -14.80 -10.73
CA GLY A 243 -19.01 -15.30 -9.38
C GLY A 243 -19.90 -16.54 -9.27
N SER A 244 -19.83 -17.18 -8.10
CA SER A 244 -20.65 -18.37 -7.75
C SER A 244 -21.99 -18.00 -7.10
N GLY A 245 -22.25 -16.70 -6.91
CA GLY A 245 -23.40 -16.18 -6.20
C GLY A 245 -24.69 -16.12 -7.02
N PRO A 246 -25.80 -15.68 -6.41
CA PRO A 246 -27.04 -15.40 -7.11
C PRO A 246 -26.85 -14.39 -8.23
N GLY A 247 -27.40 -14.69 -9.41
CA GLY A 247 -27.11 -13.90 -10.61
C GLY A 247 -25.65 -13.97 -11.03
N GLY A 248 -24.89 -14.97 -10.57
CA GLY A 248 -23.45 -15.15 -10.83
C GLY A 248 -22.58 -13.94 -10.48
N GLY A 249 -23.00 -13.16 -9.48
CA GLY A 249 -22.16 -12.17 -8.83
C GLY A 249 -21.19 -12.80 -7.84
N LEU A 250 -20.18 -12.04 -7.46
CA LEU A 250 -19.16 -12.44 -6.51
C LEU A 250 -19.76 -12.64 -5.11
N THR A 251 -19.47 -13.80 -4.53
CA THR A 251 -19.72 -14.15 -3.12
C THR A 251 -18.53 -13.80 -2.25
N PRO A 252 -18.66 -13.79 -0.91
CA PRO A 252 -17.52 -13.68 0.01
C PRO A 252 -16.35 -14.63 -0.31
N THR A 253 -16.66 -15.87 -0.71
CA THR A 253 -15.62 -16.87 -1.05
C THR A 253 -14.95 -16.52 -2.39
N ASP A 254 -15.72 -16.05 -3.37
CA ASP A 254 -15.16 -15.63 -4.67
C ASP A 254 -14.24 -14.42 -4.49
N ILE A 255 -14.65 -13.41 -3.71
CA ILE A 255 -13.84 -12.21 -3.42
C ILE A 255 -12.50 -12.61 -2.81
N ARG A 256 -12.54 -13.49 -1.79
CA ARG A 256 -11.32 -13.99 -1.15
C ARG A 256 -10.42 -14.77 -2.10
N ALA A 257 -11.00 -15.56 -3.00
CA ALA A 257 -10.24 -16.33 -3.99
C ALA A 257 -9.63 -15.43 -5.06
N ALA A 258 -10.40 -14.48 -5.60
CA ALA A 258 -9.97 -13.52 -6.60
C ALA A 258 -8.73 -12.77 -6.10
N TYR A 259 -8.82 -12.09 -4.96
CA TYR A 259 -7.73 -11.24 -4.48
C TYR A 259 -6.72 -11.94 -3.57
N ASN A 260 -6.56 -13.27 -3.70
CA ASN A 260 -5.58 -14.06 -2.94
C ASN A 260 -5.63 -13.83 -1.40
N VAL A 261 -6.83 -13.76 -0.84
CA VAL A 261 -7.08 -13.66 0.60
C VAL A 261 -7.54 -15.00 1.19
N ASN A 262 -7.99 -15.93 0.35
CA ASN A 262 -8.41 -17.28 0.73
C ASN A 262 -7.28 -18.15 1.32
N THR A 263 -6.02 -17.81 1.06
CA THR A 263 -4.84 -18.46 1.65
C THR A 263 -4.56 -17.99 3.09
N LEU A 264 -5.17 -16.88 3.51
CA LEU A 264 -5.02 -16.30 4.84
C LEU A 264 -6.04 -16.89 5.81
N SER A 265 -5.60 -17.19 7.03
CA SER A 265 -6.49 -17.53 8.16
C SER A 265 -7.13 -16.30 8.83
N LEU A 266 -6.84 -15.10 8.32
CA LEU A 266 -7.32 -13.82 8.84
C LEU A 266 -8.73 -13.51 8.36
N ASN A 267 -9.52 -12.93 9.25
CA ASN A 267 -10.94 -12.61 9.02
C ASN A 267 -11.35 -11.28 9.66
N GLY A 268 -10.40 -10.44 10.08
CA GLY A 268 -10.66 -9.16 10.76
C GLY A 268 -10.90 -9.28 12.27
N ALA A 269 -10.60 -10.42 12.88
CA ALA A 269 -10.83 -10.61 14.32
C ALA A 269 -10.15 -9.53 15.18
N GLY A 270 -10.91 -9.05 16.17
CA GLY A 270 -10.47 -8.00 17.10
C GLY A 270 -10.52 -6.58 16.53
N GLN A 271 -10.87 -6.39 15.25
CA GLN A 271 -10.94 -5.08 14.63
C GLN A 271 -12.36 -4.47 14.69
N THR A 272 -12.42 -3.15 14.67
CA THR A 272 -13.64 -2.35 14.51
C THR A 272 -13.52 -1.57 13.23
N LEU A 273 -14.48 -1.76 12.32
CA LEU A 273 -14.58 -1.01 11.08
C LEU A 273 -15.66 0.08 11.20
N ALA A 274 -15.65 1.02 10.27
CA ALA A 274 -16.74 1.97 10.09
C ALA A 274 -17.10 2.15 8.63
N VAL A 275 -18.37 2.49 8.39
CA VAL A 275 -18.89 3.01 7.13
C VAL A 275 -19.42 4.42 7.40
N PHE A 276 -19.11 5.34 6.50
CA PHE A 276 -19.68 6.68 6.44
C PHE A 276 -20.89 6.66 5.52
N GLU A 277 -22.04 7.13 5.99
CA GLU A 277 -23.30 6.98 5.27
C GLU A 277 -24.18 8.22 5.37
N LEU A 278 -24.90 8.52 4.29
CA LEU A 278 -25.84 9.65 4.22
C LEU A 278 -27.31 9.22 4.12
N ASP A 279 -27.60 7.97 4.49
CA ASP A 279 -28.93 7.38 4.55
C ASP A 279 -28.97 6.27 5.62
N GLY A 280 -30.15 5.70 5.91
CA GLY A 280 -30.32 4.52 6.75
C GLY A 280 -30.38 3.21 5.95
N TYR A 281 -30.39 2.08 6.66
CA TYR A 281 -30.49 0.73 6.07
C TYR A 281 -31.54 -0.15 6.75
N THR A 282 -31.78 -1.32 6.17
CA THR A 282 -32.68 -2.34 6.74
C THR A 282 -31.86 -3.46 7.40
N PRO A 283 -31.85 -3.59 8.73
CA PRO A 283 -31.00 -4.60 9.42
C PRO A 283 -31.28 -6.06 9.03
N SER A 284 -32.51 -6.38 8.61
CA SER A 284 -32.84 -7.74 8.16
C SER A 284 -32.19 -8.13 6.84
N ASP A 285 -31.80 -7.16 6.01
CA ASP A 285 -31.07 -7.43 4.77
C ASP A 285 -29.67 -7.95 5.08
N ILE A 286 -28.95 -7.27 5.98
CA ILE A 286 -27.63 -7.73 6.46
C ILE A 286 -27.72 -9.14 7.09
N THR A 287 -28.73 -9.36 7.94
CA THR A 287 -28.96 -10.68 8.53
C THR A 287 -29.29 -11.73 7.44
N GLY A 288 -29.97 -11.35 6.38
CA GLY A 288 -30.26 -12.20 5.23
C GLY A 288 -29.00 -12.61 4.47
N TYR A 289 -28.12 -11.64 4.21
CA TYR A 289 -26.81 -11.86 3.59
C TYR A 289 -25.94 -12.83 4.39
N GLU A 290 -25.77 -12.57 5.69
CA GLU A 290 -24.97 -13.41 6.59
C GLU A 290 -25.48 -14.85 6.61
N ASN A 291 -26.80 -15.02 6.76
CA ASN A 291 -27.41 -16.34 6.78
C ASN A 291 -27.27 -17.07 5.43
N ALA A 292 -27.42 -16.36 4.31
CA ALA A 292 -27.34 -16.97 3.00
C ALA A 292 -25.94 -17.47 2.65
N TYR A 293 -24.90 -16.78 3.12
CA TYR A 293 -23.51 -17.17 2.92
C TYR A 293 -22.90 -17.95 4.10
N GLY A 294 -23.66 -18.20 5.16
CA GLY A 294 -23.19 -18.93 6.34
C GLY A 294 -22.10 -18.19 7.11
N LEU A 295 -22.13 -16.85 7.09
CA LEU A 295 -21.19 -15.99 7.80
C LEU A 295 -21.60 -15.83 9.28
N PRO A 296 -20.64 -15.56 10.18
CA PRO A 296 -20.96 -15.12 11.54
C PRO A 296 -21.75 -13.81 11.51
N ALA A 297 -22.64 -13.63 12.49
CA ALA A 297 -23.33 -12.37 12.69
C ALA A 297 -22.35 -11.31 13.23
N VAL A 298 -21.97 -10.36 12.38
CA VAL A 298 -21.08 -9.25 12.75
C VAL A 298 -21.90 -8.18 13.48
N PRO A 299 -21.52 -7.77 14.70
CA PRO A 299 -22.27 -6.75 15.42
C PRO A 299 -22.27 -5.40 14.69
N LEU A 300 -23.45 -4.84 14.46
CA LEU A 300 -23.60 -3.49 13.90
C LEU A 300 -23.89 -2.49 15.02
N ALA A 301 -23.24 -1.32 14.94
CA ALA A 301 -23.47 -0.19 15.84
C ALA A 301 -23.78 1.06 15.02
N THR A 302 -25.06 1.36 14.85
CA THR A 302 -25.50 2.60 14.21
C THR A 302 -25.18 3.81 15.09
N VAL A 303 -24.58 4.83 14.49
CA VAL A 303 -24.22 6.11 15.11
C VAL A 303 -24.92 7.22 14.32
N PRO A 304 -26.12 7.63 14.73
CA PRO A 304 -26.83 8.71 14.04
C PRO A 304 -26.17 10.06 14.36
N VAL A 305 -25.90 10.81 13.31
CA VAL A 305 -25.34 12.17 13.34
C VAL A 305 -26.44 13.15 12.97
N ASP A 306 -26.57 14.23 13.75
CA ASP A 306 -27.60 15.26 13.59
C ASP A 306 -29.06 14.76 13.57
N HIS A 307 -29.30 13.61 14.21
CA HIS A 307 -30.63 12.97 14.24
C HIS A 307 -31.10 12.59 15.65
N ASN A 308 -30.67 13.34 16.68
CA ASN A 308 -31.09 13.12 18.08
C ASN A 308 -30.91 11.67 18.59
N ASN A 309 -29.83 11.00 18.15
CA ASN A 309 -29.54 9.58 18.43
C ASN A 309 -30.62 8.60 17.92
N VAL A 310 -31.40 8.98 16.92
CA VAL A 310 -32.36 8.10 16.25
C VAL A 310 -31.77 7.67 14.90
N PRO A 311 -31.68 6.38 14.60
CA PRO A 311 -31.26 5.90 13.27
C PRO A 311 -32.10 6.47 12.13
N PHE A 312 -31.47 6.70 10.99
CA PHE A 312 -32.16 7.14 9.80
C PHE A 312 -33.03 6.00 9.26
N SER A 313 -34.18 6.35 8.72
CA SER A 313 -35.01 5.37 8.00
C SER A 313 -34.44 5.16 6.60
N PRO A 314 -34.47 3.93 6.05
CA PRO A 314 -33.92 3.65 4.74
C PRO A 314 -34.65 4.44 3.64
N GLY A 315 -33.88 5.28 2.94
CA GLY A 315 -34.32 6.13 1.84
C GLY A 315 -33.75 5.69 0.48
N GLY A 316 -33.46 6.67 -0.38
CA GLY A 316 -32.97 6.44 -1.75
C GLY A 316 -31.54 5.90 -1.83
N GLY A 317 -30.74 6.12 -0.79
CA GLY A 317 -29.37 5.63 -0.65
C GLY A 317 -29.24 4.35 0.18
N ALA A 318 -30.34 3.74 0.64
CA ALA A 318 -30.29 2.55 1.49
C ALA A 318 -29.58 1.34 0.85
N ALA A 319 -29.56 1.28 -0.48
CA ALA A 319 -28.80 0.26 -1.22
C ALA A 319 -27.29 0.40 -1.02
N GLU A 320 -26.77 1.63 -0.99
CA GLU A 320 -25.37 1.94 -0.71
C GLU A 320 -25.01 1.50 0.71
N VAL A 321 -25.77 1.97 1.70
CA VAL A 321 -25.51 1.61 3.10
C VAL A 321 -25.49 0.09 3.29
N THR A 322 -26.38 -0.63 2.62
CA THR A 322 -26.47 -2.08 2.71
C THR A 322 -25.28 -2.76 2.04
N LEU A 323 -24.90 -2.36 0.81
CA LEU A 323 -23.78 -2.98 0.09
C LEU A 323 -22.44 -2.73 0.81
N ASP A 324 -22.22 -1.54 1.37
CA ASP A 324 -20.99 -1.19 2.09
C ASP A 324 -20.79 -2.11 3.31
N ILE A 325 -21.86 -2.31 4.09
CA ILE A 325 -21.85 -3.22 5.25
C ILE A 325 -21.62 -4.68 4.80
N GLU A 326 -22.35 -5.14 3.79
CA GLU A 326 -22.23 -6.53 3.30
C GLU A 326 -20.82 -6.84 2.80
N LEU A 327 -20.21 -5.93 2.05
CA LEU A 327 -18.86 -6.12 1.51
C LEU A 327 -17.78 -6.03 2.59
N GLN A 328 -17.95 -5.20 3.62
CA GLN A 328 -17.08 -5.26 4.79
C GLN A 328 -17.19 -6.63 5.50
N ILE A 329 -18.40 -7.15 5.68
CA ILE A 329 -18.65 -8.47 6.27
C ILE A 329 -18.08 -9.59 5.39
N ALA A 330 -18.18 -9.47 4.06
CA ALA A 330 -17.71 -10.48 3.11
C ALA A 330 -16.22 -10.79 3.27
N LEU A 331 -15.39 -9.75 3.45
CA LEU A 331 -13.95 -9.92 3.57
C LEU A 331 -13.47 -10.00 5.02
N ALA A 332 -14.13 -9.32 5.95
CA ALA A 332 -13.81 -9.30 7.39
C ALA A 332 -14.95 -9.85 8.29
N PRO A 333 -15.41 -11.10 8.09
CA PRO A 333 -16.55 -11.66 8.83
C PRO A 333 -16.29 -11.93 10.32
N GLY A 334 -15.03 -11.80 10.77
CA GLY A 334 -14.63 -11.93 12.17
C GLY A 334 -14.53 -10.59 12.89
N ALA A 335 -14.85 -9.47 12.25
CA ALA A 335 -14.82 -8.15 12.85
C ALA A 335 -15.60 -8.12 14.19
N SER A 336 -15.06 -7.40 15.17
CA SER A 336 -15.73 -7.27 16.47
C SER A 336 -16.99 -6.43 16.39
N LYS A 337 -17.01 -5.46 15.47
CA LYS A 337 -18.20 -4.67 15.10
C LYS A 337 -17.93 -3.83 13.85
N ILE A 338 -19.00 -3.45 13.15
CA ILE A 338 -19.02 -2.39 12.15
C ILE A 338 -19.83 -1.22 12.70
N MET A 339 -19.26 -0.02 12.67
CA MET A 339 -19.92 1.21 13.08
C MET A 339 -20.52 1.92 11.86
N VAL A 340 -21.83 2.10 11.84
CA VAL A 340 -22.56 2.72 10.71
C VAL A 340 -22.84 4.17 11.08
N TYR A 341 -22.04 5.11 10.60
CA TYR A 341 -22.23 6.54 10.89
C TYR A 341 -23.19 7.13 9.86
N GLU A 342 -24.42 7.41 10.28
CA GLU A 342 -25.49 7.90 9.41
C GLU A 342 -25.68 9.40 9.63
N GLY A 343 -25.47 10.21 8.59
CA GLY A 343 -25.68 11.66 8.60
C GLY A 343 -26.71 12.12 7.55
N PRO A 344 -27.19 13.37 7.64
CA PRO A 344 -28.03 13.93 6.60
C PRO A 344 -27.19 14.31 5.36
N ASN A 345 -27.69 14.01 4.16
CA ASN A 345 -27.08 14.41 2.88
C ASN A 345 -27.19 15.92 2.65
N THR A 346 -26.30 16.66 3.31
CA THR A 346 -26.15 18.11 3.30
C THR A 346 -24.70 18.43 3.60
N ASP A 347 -24.24 19.62 3.23
CA ASP A 347 -22.89 20.09 3.55
C ASP A 347 -22.53 19.90 5.03
N GLN A 348 -23.40 20.38 5.93
CA GLN A 348 -23.14 20.28 7.36
C GLN A 348 -23.14 18.81 7.81
N GLY A 349 -24.14 18.03 7.40
CA GLY A 349 -24.25 16.63 7.83
C GLY A 349 -23.06 15.78 7.42
N LEU A 350 -22.52 16.00 6.23
CA LEU A 350 -21.32 15.33 5.76
C LEU A 350 -20.11 15.69 6.65
N LEU A 351 -19.85 16.98 6.87
CA LEU A 351 -18.75 17.44 7.71
C LEU A 351 -18.86 16.89 9.14
N ASP A 352 -20.07 16.92 9.71
CA ASP A 352 -20.34 16.45 11.06
C ASP A 352 -20.16 14.94 11.16
N THR A 353 -20.48 14.19 10.12
CA THR A 353 -20.32 12.73 10.09
C THR A 353 -18.84 12.33 10.02
N TYR A 354 -18.03 12.95 9.15
CA TYR A 354 -16.57 12.73 9.18
C TYR A 354 -15.96 13.19 10.50
N ASN A 355 -16.37 14.34 11.02
CA ASN A 355 -15.88 14.85 12.28
C ASN A 355 -16.23 13.94 13.47
N LYS A 356 -17.42 13.32 13.43
CA LYS A 356 -17.86 12.34 14.43
C LYS A 356 -16.99 11.08 14.38
N ILE A 357 -16.71 10.55 13.20
CA ILE A 357 -15.77 9.42 13.01
C ILE A 357 -14.39 9.76 13.59
N ALA A 358 -13.88 10.96 13.30
CA ALA A 358 -12.58 11.41 13.79
C ALA A 358 -12.56 11.66 15.31
N THR A 359 -13.66 12.13 15.90
CA THR A 359 -13.69 12.42 17.34
C THR A 359 -13.98 11.18 18.19
N ASP A 360 -14.75 10.22 17.67
CA ASP A 360 -14.98 8.93 18.30
C ASP A 360 -13.70 8.07 18.27
N ASN A 361 -12.98 8.07 17.15
CA ASN A 361 -11.71 7.36 16.94
C ASN A 361 -11.77 5.86 17.34
N GLN A 362 -12.94 5.23 17.18
CA GLN A 362 -13.17 3.83 17.58
C GLN A 362 -12.82 2.83 16.48
N ALA A 363 -13.10 3.18 15.22
CA ALA A 363 -12.72 2.40 14.05
C ALA A 363 -11.38 2.90 13.51
N LYS A 364 -10.52 1.97 13.06
CA LYS A 364 -9.22 2.31 12.45
C LYS A 364 -9.18 2.10 10.94
N GLN A 365 -10.24 1.49 10.39
CA GLN A 365 -10.43 1.26 8.97
C GLN A 365 -11.84 1.73 8.64
N ILE A 366 -11.95 2.71 7.75
CA ILE A 366 -13.20 3.40 7.42
C ILE A 366 -13.36 3.40 5.91
N SER A 367 -14.55 3.08 5.41
CA SER A 367 -14.95 3.37 4.03
C SER A 367 -15.93 4.53 3.97
N THR A 368 -15.84 5.29 2.89
CA THR A 368 -16.91 6.14 2.38
C THR A 368 -17.12 5.82 0.91
N SER A 369 -18.38 5.79 0.52
CA SER A 369 -18.82 5.48 -0.83
C SER A 369 -19.68 6.61 -1.40
N TRP A 370 -19.63 7.78 -0.75
CA TRP A 370 -20.36 9.00 -1.09
C TRP A 370 -19.38 10.10 -1.49
N GLY A 371 -19.68 10.79 -2.58
CA GLY A 371 -18.84 11.89 -3.06
C GLY A 371 -19.54 12.84 -4.02
N LEU A 372 -18.78 13.82 -4.45
CA LEU A 372 -19.14 14.78 -5.48
C LEU A 372 -17.86 15.31 -6.16
N ASP A 373 -18.01 15.80 -7.38
CA ASP A 373 -16.96 16.50 -8.11
C ASP A 373 -16.32 17.62 -7.28
N GLU A 374 -15.00 17.58 -7.13
CA GLU A 374 -14.27 18.51 -6.26
C GLU A 374 -14.37 19.99 -6.71
N GLN A 375 -14.77 20.25 -7.96
CA GLN A 375 -14.97 21.60 -8.51
C GLN A 375 -16.43 22.08 -8.40
N ASP A 376 -17.39 21.15 -8.30
CA ASP A 376 -18.77 21.47 -7.97
C ASP A 376 -18.94 21.77 -6.48
N MET A 377 -18.03 21.24 -5.65
CA MET A 377 -17.90 21.61 -4.25
C MET A 377 -17.26 22.99 -4.10
N GLY A 378 -17.74 23.78 -3.12
CA GLY A 378 -17.09 25.04 -2.77
C GLY A 378 -15.70 24.78 -2.21
N THR A 379 -14.65 25.44 -2.71
CA THR A 379 -13.28 25.24 -2.19
C THR A 379 -13.18 25.43 -0.67
N SER A 380 -14.00 26.32 -0.07
CA SER A 380 -14.06 26.49 1.38
C SER A 380 -14.57 25.24 2.13
N PHE A 381 -15.46 24.46 1.53
CA PHE A 381 -15.95 23.18 2.05
C PHE A 381 -14.82 22.15 2.11
N ILE A 382 -14.16 21.95 0.97
CA ILE A 382 -13.05 21.00 0.83
C ILE A 382 -11.89 21.35 1.79
N GLN A 383 -11.63 22.65 2.01
CA GLN A 383 -10.68 23.10 3.02
C GLN A 383 -11.14 22.89 4.47
N ALA A 384 -12.45 22.78 4.74
CA ALA A 384 -12.98 22.47 6.07
C ALA A 384 -12.91 20.97 6.39
N GLU A 385 -12.96 20.10 5.38
CA GLU A 385 -12.77 18.65 5.55
C GLU A 385 -11.33 18.28 5.88
N ARG A 386 -10.35 18.91 5.20
CA ARG A 386 -8.94 18.54 5.32
C ARG A 386 -8.44 18.42 6.76
N PRO A 387 -8.70 19.36 7.69
CA PRO A 387 -8.30 19.23 9.09
C PRO A 387 -8.88 17.99 9.81
N ILE A 388 -10.08 17.54 9.42
CA ILE A 388 -10.72 16.34 9.95
C ILE A 388 -9.95 15.10 9.47
N PHE A 389 -9.63 15.01 8.17
CA PHE A 389 -8.85 13.90 7.63
C PHE A 389 -7.40 13.89 8.15
N GLN A 390 -6.80 15.08 8.35
CA GLN A 390 -5.51 15.20 9.05
C GLN A 390 -5.61 14.68 10.49
N GLN A 391 -6.69 15.00 11.22
CA GLN A 391 -6.90 14.43 12.55
C GLN A 391 -6.96 12.90 12.48
N MET A 392 -7.78 12.32 11.59
CA MET A 392 -7.86 10.87 11.38
C MET A 392 -6.49 10.25 11.14
N ALA A 393 -5.69 10.84 10.24
CA ALA A 393 -4.34 10.39 9.94
C ALA A 393 -3.39 10.50 11.14
N THR A 394 -3.46 11.56 11.97
CA THR A 394 -2.59 11.67 13.17
C THR A 394 -2.89 10.64 14.25
N GLN A 395 -4.08 10.06 14.24
CA GLN A 395 -4.54 9.10 15.26
C GLN A 395 -4.66 7.66 14.75
N GLY A 396 -4.06 7.38 13.59
CA GLY A 396 -3.92 6.04 13.03
C GLY A 396 -5.20 5.47 12.41
N GLN A 397 -6.09 6.32 11.90
CA GLN A 397 -7.23 5.88 11.09
C GLN A 397 -6.86 5.87 9.59
N SER A 398 -7.31 4.84 8.89
CA SER A 398 -7.27 4.72 7.42
C SER A 398 -8.66 5.00 6.87
N LEU A 399 -8.80 6.00 5.99
CA LEU A 399 -10.04 6.30 5.28
C LEU A 399 -9.87 5.96 3.80
N PHE A 400 -10.76 5.11 3.29
CA PHE A 400 -10.86 4.72 1.89
C PHE A 400 -12.12 5.36 1.30
N ALA A 401 -11.99 5.97 0.12
CA ALA A 401 -13.10 6.62 -0.56
C ALA A 401 -13.26 6.08 -1.97
N ALA A 402 -14.48 5.76 -2.37
CA ALA A 402 -14.82 5.47 -3.76
C ALA A 402 -14.42 6.65 -4.66
N ALA A 403 -13.73 6.40 -5.76
CA ALA A 403 -13.16 7.46 -6.61
C ALA A 403 -14.14 8.04 -7.64
N GLY A 404 -15.39 7.58 -7.65
CA GLY A 404 -16.43 8.00 -8.57
C GLY A 404 -16.77 6.93 -9.62
N ASP A 405 -17.92 7.10 -10.27
CA ASP A 405 -18.49 6.13 -11.22
C ASP A 405 -18.70 6.68 -12.64
N ALA A 406 -18.22 7.91 -12.88
CA ALA A 406 -18.31 8.64 -14.14
C ALA A 406 -16.97 8.74 -14.90
N GLY A 407 -16.02 7.86 -14.60
CA GLY A 407 -14.69 7.84 -15.21
C GLY A 407 -13.90 9.11 -14.92
N ALA A 408 -13.15 9.61 -15.91
CA ALA A 408 -12.39 10.84 -15.81
C ALA A 408 -13.23 12.13 -15.84
N TYR A 409 -14.56 12.04 -15.79
CA TYR A 409 -15.50 13.15 -15.97
C TYR A 409 -16.53 13.14 -14.85
N ASP A 410 -16.12 13.42 -13.63
CA ASP A 410 -16.97 13.24 -12.45
C ASP A 410 -18.23 14.14 -12.48
N ASN A 411 -18.09 15.39 -12.96
CA ASN A 411 -19.23 16.26 -13.25
C ASN A 411 -20.00 15.92 -14.56
N GLY A 412 -19.64 14.83 -15.21
CA GLY A 412 -20.23 14.34 -16.46
C GLY A 412 -19.80 15.07 -17.74
N SER A 413 -18.89 16.05 -17.69
CA SER A 413 -18.58 16.90 -18.86
C SER A 413 -17.13 17.34 -19.04
N THR A 414 -16.38 17.60 -17.96
CA THR A 414 -14.98 18.04 -18.00
C THR A 414 -14.09 17.11 -17.21
N LEU A 415 -12.79 17.10 -17.50
CA LEU A 415 -11.86 16.30 -16.72
C LEU A 415 -11.86 16.78 -15.26
N SER A 416 -12.16 15.86 -14.36
CA SER A 416 -12.31 16.14 -12.94
C SER A 416 -12.25 14.86 -12.11
N VAL A 417 -12.18 15.03 -10.79
CA VAL A 417 -12.07 13.93 -9.83
C VAL A 417 -13.05 14.15 -8.68
N ASP A 418 -13.45 13.05 -8.06
CA ASP A 418 -14.37 13.02 -6.92
C ASP A 418 -13.67 13.40 -5.60
N ASP A 419 -14.36 14.14 -4.74
CA ASP A 419 -14.02 14.36 -3.34
C ASP A 419 -15.01 13.55 -2.46
N PRO A 420 -14.51 12.82 -1.44
CA PRO A 420 -13.22 12.99 -0.78
C PRO A 420 -12.06 12.14 -1.34
N ALA A 421 -12.27 11.38 -2.42
CA ALA A 421 -11.20 10.56 -2.98
C ALA A 421 -9.97 11.38 -3.41
N SER A 422 -10.15 12.64 -3.84
CA SER A 422 -9.06 13.53 -4.20
C SER A 422 -8.26 14.09 -3.00
N GLN A 423 -8.77 13.98 -1.78
CA GLN A 423 -8.09 14.49 -0.59
C GLN A 423 -6.77 13.74 -0.33
N PRO A 424 -5.66 14.44 -0.04
CA PRO A 424 -4.37 13.77 0.15
C PRO A 424 -4.35 12.75 1.28
N TYR A 425 -5.15 12.93 2.34
CA TYR A 425 -5.18 12.06 3.52
C TYR A 425 -6.20 10.93 3.44
N VAL A 426 -6.78 10.73 2.25
CA VAL A 426 -7.74 9.70 1.91
C VAL A 426 -7.12 8.80 0.85
N THR A 427 -7.35 7.49 0.97
CA THR A 427 -6.98 6.54 -0.07
C THR A 427 -8.13 6.47 -1.07
N GLY A 428 -7.94 7.03 -2.27
CA GLY A 428 -8.93 6.97 -3.35
C GLY A 428 -8.94 5.58 -3.98
N VAL A 429 -10.12 5.00 -4.16
CA VAL A 429 -10.32 3.63 -4.62
C VAL A 429 -11.08 3.63 -5.94
N GLY A 430 -10.37 3.31 -7.02
CA GLY A 430 -10.91 3.21 -8.39
C GLY A 430 -11.52 1.85 -8.71
N GLY A 431 -11.82 1.66 -9.99
CA GLY A 431 -12.63 0.54 -10.46
C GLY A 431 -12.02 -0.24 -11.62
N THR A 432 -12.04 -1.57 -11.52
CA THR A 432 -11.66 -2.51 -12.58
C THR A 432 -12.86 -3.35 -13.06
N SER A 433 -12.67 -4.06 -14.17
CA SER A 433 -13.51 -5.19 -14.59
C SER A 433 -12.73 -6.49 -14.41
N LEU A 434 -13.17 -7.31 -13.47
CA LEU A 434 -12.49 -8.54 -13.10
C LEU A 434 -12.82 -9.72 -14.01
N THR A 435 -11.82 -10.56 -14.26
CA THR A 435 -12.02 -11.92 -14.73
C THR A 435 -11.30 -12.90 -13.80
N THR A 436 -11.99 -13.96 -13.41
CA THR A 436 -11.47 -15.06 -12.59
C THR A 436 -11.31 -16.33 -13.42
N ASN A 437 -10.60 -17.32 -12.89
CA ASN A 437 -10.50 -18.66 -13.47
C ASN A 437 -11.77 -19.50 -13.25
N GLY A 438 -12.94 -18.90 -13.49
CA GLY A 438 -14.27 -19.42 -13.18
C GLY A 438 -14.78 -19.04 -11.80
N ALA A 439 -16.04 -19.36 -11.54
CA ALA A 439 -16.69 -19.12 -10.25
C ALA A 439 -15.94 -19.81 -9.10
N GLY A 440 -15.66 -19.07 -8.02
CA GLY A 440 -14.81 -19.51 -6.90
C GLY A 440 -13.31 -19.58 -7.22
N GLY A 441 -12.91 -19.20 -8.44
CA GLY A 441 -11.54 -19.27 -8.93
C GLY A 441 -10.70 -18.06 -8.54
N ALA A 442 -9.38 -18.23 -8.61
CA ALA A 442 -8.43 -17.15 -8.44
C ALA A 442 -8.53 -16.11 -9.56
N TRP A 443 -7.99 -14.92 -9.31
CA TRP A 443 -7.80 -13.87 -10.32
C TRP A 443 -7.13 -14.42 -11.59
N GLN A 444 -7.59 -13.92 -12.74
CA GLN A 444 -7.03 -14.24 -14.05
C GLN A 444 -6.49 -12.99 -14.75
N ARG A 445 -7.31 -11.94 -14.82
CA ARG A 445 -6.94 -10.64 -15.37
C ARG A 445 -7.93 -9.57 -14.91
N GLU A 446 -7.51 -8.32 -15.01
CA GLU A 446 -8.36 -7.14 -14.86
C GLU A 446 -8.09 -6.14 -15.97
N THR A 447 -9.12 -5.39 -16.33
CA THR A 447 -9.03 -4.19 -17.17
C THR A 447 -9.59 -3.01 -16.37
N THR A 448 -9.33 -1.78 -16.79
CA THR A 448 -10.03 -0.61 -16.25
C THR A 448 -11.54 -0.79 -16.43
N TRP A 449 -12.34 -0.44 -15.43
CA TRP A 449 -13.79 -0.41 -15.58
C TRP A 449 -14.22 0.73 -16.50
N ASN A 450 -14.82 0.36 -17.63
CA ASN A 450 -15.42 1.31 -18.56
C ASN A 450 -16.49 0.62 -19.43
N ASN A 451 -17.76 0.92 -19.15
CA ASN A 451 -18.92 0.48 -19.93
C ASN A 451 -19.39 1.56 -20.93
N GLY A 452 -18.68 2.68 -21.05
CA GLY A 452 -19.07 3.85 -21.83
C GLY A 452 -20.22 4.63 -21.22
N SER A 453 -20.65 5.71 -21.89
CA SER A 453 -21.81 6.55 -21.50
C SER A 453 -21.79 7.08 -20.06
N GLY A 454 -20.60 7.35 -19.50
CA GLY A 454 -20.46 7.83 -18.12
C GLY A 454 -20.56 6.73 -17.05
N SER A 455 -20.37 5.46 -17.41
CA SER A 455 -20.22 4.33 -16.48
C SER A 455 -18.78 3.81 -16.54
N ALA A 456 -17.93 4.27 -15.63
CA ALA A 456 -16.51 3.92 -15.58
C ALA A 456 -15.90 4.26 -14.21
N GLY A 457 -14.82 3.58 -13.82
CA GLY A 457 -14.14 3.85 -12.55
C GLY A 457 -13.52 5.24 -12.53
N GLY A 458 -13.80 6.02 -11.48
CA GLY A 458 -13.34 7.40 -11.37
C GLY A 458 -11.83 7.52 -11.18
N GLY A 459 -11.26 8.61 -11.71
CA GLY A 459 -9.82 8.86 -11.65
C GLY A 459 -9.34 9.96 -12.59
N GLY A 460 -8.29 10.66 -12.20
CA GLY A 460 -7.73 11.79 -12.90
C GLY A 460 -6.85 12.67 -12.02
N ILE A 461 -6.77 13.95 -12.37
CA ILE A 461 -5.89 14.94 -11.75
C ILE A 461 -6.74 15.94 -10.96
N SER A 462 -6.43 16.10 -9.67
CA SER A 462 -7.05 17.14 -8.84
C SER A 462 -6.66 18.55 -9.31
N ALA A 463 -7.64 19.43 -9.43
CA ALA A 463 -7.52 20.88 -9.57
C ALA A 463 -7.25 21.59 -8.22
N VAL A 464 -7.50 20.93 -7.09
CA VAL A 464 -7.39 21.53 -5.75
C VAL A 464 -6.07 21.20 -5.06
N TRP A 465 -5.66 19.93 -5.10
CA TRP A 465 -4.62 19.41 -4.23
C TRP A 465 -3.27 19.29 -4.93
N ALA A 466 -2.25 19.92 -4.36
CA ALA A 466 -0.86 19.72 -4.79
C ALA A 466 -0.41 18.27 -4.54
N ILE A 467 0.51 17.78 -5.37
CA ILE A 467 1.01 16.41 -5.27
C ILE A 467 1.68 16.17 -3.90
N PRO A 468 1.25 15.14 -3.15
CA PRO A 468 1.89 14.79 -1.89
C PRO A 468 3.24 14.10 -2.14
N SER A 469 4.15 14.18 -1.17
CA SER A 469 5.54 13.72 -1.35
C SER A 469 5.66 12.24 -1.68
N TRP A 470 4.76 11.40 -1.16
CA TRP A 470 4.74 9.96 -1.42
C TRP A 470 4.25 9.59 -2.83
N GLN A 471 3.59 10.52 -3.54
CA GLN A 471 3.13 10.32 -4.93
C GLN A 471 4.12 10.90 -5.96
N GLN A 472 5.15 11.61 -5.52
CA GLN A 472 6.10 12.22 -6.46
C GLN A 472 6.90 11.16 -7.20
N GLY A 473 7.01 11.30 -8.53
CA GLY A 473 7.84 10.44 -9.38
C GLY A 473 7.22 9.11 -9.81
N VAL A 474 5.94 8.87 -9.48
CA VAL A 474 5.26 7.60 -9.81
C VAL A 474 4.63 7.60 -11.20
N VAL A 475 4.17 8.77 -11.69
CA VAL A 475 3.53 8.90 -12.99
C VAL A 475 4.55 8.84 -14.12
N SER A 476 4.15 8.21 -15.23
CA SER A 476 4.93 8.18 -16.46
C SER A 476 4.29 9.10 -17.51
N PRO A 477 5.02 9.53 -18.56
CA PRO A 477 4.39 10.26 -19.67
C PRO A 477 3.24 9.50 -20.34
N ALA A 478 3.20 8.18 -20.21
CA ALA A 478 2.16 7.34 -20.79
C ALA A 478 0.85 7.34 -19.98
N SER A 479 0.89 7.58 -18.67
CA SER A 479 -0.32 7.63 -17.84
C SER A 479 -1.12 8.93 -18.00
N HIS A 480 -0.51 9.95 -18.60
CA HIS A 480 -1.02 11.33 -18.67
C HIS A 480 -1.23 12.00 -17.30
N GLY A 481 -0.74 11.40 -16.21
CA GLY A 481 -0.88 11.94 -14.87
C GLY A 481 -0.01 13.18 -14.62
N SER A 482 -0.31 13.87 -13.53
CA SER A 482 0.36 15.10 -13.09
C SER A 482 1.57 14.83 -12.22
N THR A 483 2.62 15.63 -12.41
CA THR A 483 3.80 15.65 -11.52
C THR A 483 3.72 16.74 -10.45
N THR A 484 2.66 17.55 -10.45
CA THR A 484 2.51 18.70 -9.54
C THR A 484 1.20 18.72 -8.76
N MET A 485 0.20 17.99 -9.22
CA MET A 485 -1.12 17.87 -8.58
C MET A 485 -1.38 16.42 -8.16
N ARG A 486 -2.25 16.22 -7.17
CA ARG A 486 -2.66 14.89 -6.69
C ARG A 486 -3.38 14.14 -7.79
N ASN A 487 -2.92 12.92 -8.09
CA ASN A 487 -3.54 12.01 -9.05
C ASN A 487 -4.42 11.01 -8.31
N VAL A 488 -5.57 10.63 -8.86
CA VAL A 488 -6.58 9.71 -8.30
C VAL A 488 -6.83 8.62 -9.36
N PRO A 489 -7.09 7.35 -9.00
CA PRO A 489 -7.14 6.79 -7.65
C PRO A 489 -5.74 6.41 -7.12
N ASP A 490 -5.67 5.90 -5.89
CA ASP A 490 -4.45 5.33 -5.31
C ASP A 490 -4.34 3.83 -5.60
N VAL A 491 -5.47 3.14 -5.55
CA VAL A 491 -5.64 1.69 -5.75
C VAL A 491 -7.00 1.41 -6.39
N ALA A 492 -7.28 0.18 -6.80
CA ALA A 492 -8.58 -0.21 -7.35
C ALA A 492 -9.04 -1.60 -6.87
N LEU A 493 -10.29 -1.96 -7.12
CA LEU A 493 -10.84 -3.33 -7.15
C LEU A 493 -11.98 -3.40 -8.19
N ASP A 494 -12.51 -4.61 -8.41
CA ASP A 494 -13.67 -4.80 -9.30
C ASP A 494 -14.82 -3.89 -8.91
N ALA A 495 -15.28 -3.14 -9.89
CA ALA A 495 -16.35 -2.16 -9.79
C ALA A 495 -17.31 -2.27 -10.98
N ASN A 496 -17.10 -3.20 -11.91
CA ASN A 496 -18.02 -3.30 -13.04
C ASN A 496 -19.28 -4.09 -12.63
N PRO A 497 -20.50 -3.54 -12.73
CA PRO A 497 -21.73 -4.26 -12.40
C PRO A 497 -21.96 -5.53 -13.25
N TYR A 498 -21.28 -5.68 -14.38
CA TYR A 498 -21.32 -6.90 -15.18
C TYR A 498 -20.50 -8.06 -14.60
N THR A 499 -19.50 -7.77 -13.76
CA THR A 499 -18.62 -8.74 -13.06
C THR A 499 -18.76 -8.68 -11.54
N GLY A 500 -19.60 -7.76 -11.04
CA GLY A 500 -19.67 -7.37 -9.64
C GLY A 500 -20.36 -8.36 -8.70
N TYR A 501 -20.95 -7.82 -7.64
CA TYR A 501 -21.18 -8.52 -6.39
C TYR A 501 -22.64 -8.90 -6.21
N SER A 502 -22.89 -10.06 -5.62
CA SER A 502 -24.23 -10.46 -5.20
C SER A 502 -24.56 -9.79 -3.86
N ILE A 503 -25.39 -8.75 -3.91
CA ILE A 503 -25.85 -7.99 -2.73
C ILE A 503 -27.26 -8.41 -2.36
N PHE A 504 -27.54 -8.54 -1.07
CA PHE A 504 -28.86 -8.90 -0.56
C PHE A 504 -29.62 -7.66 -0.09
N LEU A 505 -30.61 -7.23 -0.86
CA LEU A 505 -31.34 -6.00 -0.60
C LEU A 505 -32.85 -6.22 -0.70
N ASN A 506 -33.61 -5.65 0.23
CA ASN A 506 -35.07 -5.75 0.29
C ASN A 506 -35.56 -7.21 0.23
N GLY A 507 -34.86 -8.12 0.90
CA GLY A 507 -35.18 -9.55 0.92
C GLY A 507 -34.87 -10.33 -0.36
N GLY A 508 -34.12 -9.76 -1.32
CA GLY A 508 -33.77 -10.40 -2.59
C GLY A 508 -32.33 -10.12 -3.05
N TRP A 509 -31.91 -10.76 -4.13
CA TRP A 509 -30.55 -10.61 -4.68
C TRP A 509 -30.52 -9.67 -5.87
N ALA A 510 -29.50 -8.82 -5.93
CA ALA A 510 -29.18 -7.99 -7.08
C ALA A 510 -27.66 -7.91 -7.30
N LEU A 511 -27.28 -7.56 -8.52
CA LEU A 511 -25.87 -7.39 -8.90
C LEU A 511 -25.50 -5.93 -8.87
N TYR A 512 -24.50 -5.61 -8.05
CA TYR A 512 -23.97 -4.26 -7.92
C TYR A 512 -22.51 -4.22 -8.35
N GLY A 513 -22.15 -3.09 -8.95
CA GLY A 513 -20.79 -2.62 -9.08
C GLY A 513 -20.73 -1.17 -8.60
N GLY A 514 -19.84 -0.40 -9.20
CA GLY A 514 -19.43 0.91 -8.74
C GLY A 514 -18.20 0.85 -7.84
N THR A 515 -17.48 1.95 -7.77
CA THR A 515 -16.33 2.12 -6.87
C THR A 515 -16.74 2.06 -5.39
N SER A 516 -18.03 2.26 -5.10
CA SER A 516 -18.68 1.90 -3.83
C SER A 516 -18.48 0.45 -3.42
N CYS A 517 -18.33 -0.49 -4.36
CA CYS A 517 -18.05 -1.87 -3.98
C CYS A 517 -16.58 -2.09 -3.60
N ALA A 518 -15.67 -1.29 -4.17
CA ALA A 518 -14.23 -1.42 -3.99
C ALA A 518 -13.74 -0.80 -2.67
N SER A 519 -14.26 0.37 -2.30
CA SER A 519 -13.91 1.12 -1.07
C SER A 519 -14.07 0.30 0.24
N PRO A 520 -15.25 -0.30 0.56
CA PRO A 520 -15.46 -1.10 1.76
C PRO A 520 -14.58 -2.36 1.80
N LEU A 521 -14.26 -2.95 0.64
CA LEU A 521 -13.35 -4.09 0.58
C LEU A 521 -11.91 -3.72 0.95
N TRP A 522 -11.43 -2.54 0.57
CA TRP A 522 -10.12 -2.05 1.03
C TRP A 522 -10.09 -1.75 2.54
N ALA A 523 -11.17 -1.16 3.07
CA ALA A 523 -11.32 -1.00 4.52
C ALA A 523 -11.32 -2.36 5.26
N ALA A 524 -12.03 -3.34 4.71
CA ALA A 524 -12.07 -4.70 5.24
C ALA A 524 -10.73 -5.42 5.16
N TYR A 525 -10.02 -5.34 4.04
CA TYR A 525 -8.67 -5.86 3.91
C TYR A 525 -7.72 -5.23 4.94
N THR A 526 -7.87 -3.94 5.19
CA THR A 526 -7.09 -3.23 6.23
C THR A 526 -7.40 -3.75 7.63
N ALA A 527 -8.59 -4.30 7.88
CA ALA A 527 -8.88 -5.00 9.14
C ALA A 527 -8.11 -6.33 9.25
N LEU A 528 -7.93 -7.08 8.16
CA LEU A 528 -7.08 -8.28 8.15
C LEU A 528 -5.62 -7.91 8.42
N VAL A 529 -5.12 -6.85 7.78
CA VAL A 529 -3.78 -6.30 8.04
C VAL A 529 -3.64 -5.94 9.52
N ASN A 530 -4.58 -5.19 10.08
CA ASN A 530 -4.50 -4.77 11.48
C ASN A 530 -4.65 -5.91 12.50
N GLN A 531 -5.39 -6.96 12.17
CA GLN A 531 -5.42 -8.20 12.95
C GLN A 531 -4.00 -8.80 13.04
N GLN A 532 -3.28 -8.93 11.91
CA GLN A 532 -1.92 -9.45 11.88
C GLN A 532 -0.93 -8.54 12.62
N ARG A 533 -1.04 -7.22 12.41
CA ARG A 533 -0.18 -6.23 13.06
C ARG A 533 -0.37 -6.20 14.57
N GLN A 534 -1.61 -6.34 15.05
CA GLN A 534 -1.91 -6.45 16.47
C GLN A 534 -1.30 -7.73 17.07
N ALA A 535 -1.44 -8.88 16.40
CA ALA A 535 -0.82 -10.13 16.83
C ALA A 535 0.71 -10.03 16.90
N SER A 536 1.32 -9.17 16.07
CA SER A 536 2.76 -8.93 16.02
C SER A 536 3.22 -7.76 16.92
N GLY A 537 2.31 -7.04 17.58
CA GLY A 537 2.66 -5.93 18.48
C GLY A 537 3.17 -4.66 17.81
N VAL A 538 2.96 -4.48 16.50
CA VAL A 538 3.49 -3.33 15.70
C VAL A 538 2.48 -2.20 15.46
N GLY A 539 1.38 -2.19 16.20
CA GLY A 539 0.33 -1.16 16.12
C GLY A 539 -0.48 -1.18 14.82
N VAL A 540 -1.43 -0.26 14.68
CA VAL A 540 -2.34 -0.18 13.51
C VAL A 540 -1.67 0.47 12.31
N LEU A 541 -2.13 0.15 11.09
CA LEU A 541 -1.63 0.63 9.79
C LEU A 541 -1.64 2.17 9.69
N GLY A 542 -2.73 2.82 10.09
CA GLY A 542 -2.92 4.26 9.92
C GLY A 542 -3.14 4.66 8.47
N TYR A 543 -3.00 5.95 8.17
CA TYR A 543 -3.14 6.51 6.84
C TYR A 543 -2.26 5.76 5.83
N ALA A 544 -2.91 5.15 4.83
CA ALA A 544 -2.34 4.03 4.07
C ALA A 544 -1.48 4.48 2.87
N ASN A 545 -1.69 5.67 2.31
CA ASN A 545 -1.00 6.05 1.06
C ASN A 545 0.54 5.98 1.17
N PRO A 546 1.21 6.53 2.21
CA PRO A 546 2.67 6.49 2.27
C PRO A 546 3.24 5.07 2.21
N ILE A 547 2.61 4.12 2.92
CA ILE A 547 3.07 2.73 2.97
C ILE A 547 2.71 1.97 1.68
N LEU A 548 1.50 2.16 1.13
CA LEU A 548 1.11 1.50 -0.13
C LEU A 548 2.02 1.90 -1.29
N TYR A 549 2.36 3.19 -1.39
CA TYR A 549 3.27 3.68 -2.42
C TYR A 549 4.71 3.20 -2.22
N ALA A 550 5.16 3.03 -0.97
CA ALA A 550 6.47 2.45 -0.67
C ALA A 550 6.54 0.96 -1.05
N VAL A 551 5.47 0.20 -0.79
CA VAL A 551 5.37 -1.22 -1.19
C VAL A 551 5.34 -1.36 -2.70
N ALA A 552 4.49 -0.59 -3.39
CA ALA A 552 4.34 -0.67 -4.84
C ALA A 552 5.65 -0.33 -5.59
N GLN A 553 6.44 0.61 -5.08
CA GLN A 553 7.78 0.96 -5.61
C GLN A 553 8.88 0.00 -5.14
N GLY A 554 8.58 -0.87 -4.19
CA GLY A 554 9.50 -1.85 -3.63
C GLY A 554 9.81 -3.00 -4.59
N PRO A 555 10.83 -3.83 -4.28
CA PRO A 555 11.24 -4.94 -5.13
C PRO A 555 10.17 -6.03 -5.32
N TYR A 556 9.15 -6.05 -4.47
CA TYR A 556 8.04 -7.00 -4.53
C TYR A 556 6.72 -6.38 -5.02
N GLY A 557 6.68 -5.09 -5.34
CA GLY A 557 5.44 -4.39 -5.70
C GLY A 557 4.63 -5.04 -6.83
N SER A 558 5.31 -5.62 -7.84
CA SER A 558 4.65 -6.36 -8.92
C SER A 558 4.03 -7.71 -8.50
N LEU A 559 4.32 -8.18 -7.29
CA LEU A 559 3.67 -9.34 -6.67
C LEU A 559 2.55 -8.92 -5.72
N ASP A 560 2.62 -7.71 -5.15
CA ASP A 560 1.69 -7.19 -4.16
C ASP A 560 0.43 -6.58 -4.79
N PHE A 561 0.56 -6.09 -6.02
CA PHE A 561 -0.53 -5.53 -6.80
C PHE A 561 -0.70 -6.27 -8.13
N HIS A 562 -1.95 -6.43 -8.55
CA HIS A 562 -2.28 -6.76 -9.93
C HIS A 562 -2.31 -5.45 -10.73
N ASP A 563 -1.19 -5.16 -11.39
CA ASP A 563 -1.01 -3.98 -12.26
C ASP A 563 -1.86 -4.10 -13.53
N ILE A 564 -2.71 -3.10 -13.80
CA ILE A 564 -3.53 -3.01 -15.01
C ILE A 564 -2.76 -2.18 -16.03
N ALA A 565 -2.14 -2.86 -16.99
CA ALA A 565 -1.27 -2.25 -17.98
C ALA A 565 -1.67 -2.59 -19.42
N ASP A 566 -2.96 -2.80 -19.67
CA ASP A 566 -3.50 -3.29 -20.95
C ASP A 566 -3.93 -2.17 -21.93
N GLY A 567 -3.81 -0.90 -21.53
CA GLY A 567 -4.21 0.25 -22.32
C GLY A 567 -5.72 0.52 -22.34
N SER A 568 -6.52 -0.23 -21.55
CA SER A 568 -7.90 0.15 -21.25
C SER A 568 -7.95 1.54 -20.61
N THR A 569 -9.10 2.21 -20.65
CA THR A 569 -9.20 3.61 -20.19
C THR A 569 -10.39 3.80 -19.26
N ASN A 570 -10.32 4.78 -18.37
CA ASN A 570 -11.46 5.24 -17.58
C ASN A 570 -12.25 6.35 -18.29
N LEU A 571 -12.47 6.20 -19.61
CA LEU A 571 -12.98 7.22 -20.56
C LEU A 571 -11.94 8.27 -21.02
N TYR A 572 -10.80 8.42 -20.34
CA TYR A 572 -9.74 9.33 -20.80
C TYR A 572 -8.33 8.83 -20.48
N TYR A 573 -8.05 8.56 -19.20
CA TYR A 573 -6.72 8.15 -18.76
C TYR A 573 -6.51 6.67 -19.11
N PRO A 574 -5.39 6.31 -19.75
CA PRO A 574 -5.06 4.92 -20.06
C PRO A 574 -4.39 4.23 -18.88
N ALA A 575 -4.70 2.95 -18.71
CA ALA A 575 -4.02 2.07 -17.78
C ALA A 575 -2.68 1.62 -18.35
N VAL A 576 -1.60 1.81 -17.60
CA VAL A 576 -0.21 1.64 -18.05
C VAL A 576 0.63 1.00 -16.95
N ALA A 577 1.74 0.37 -17.33
CA ALA A 577 2.61 -0.29 -16.34
C ALA A 577 3.05 0.65 -15.22
N GLY A 578 2.86 0.22 -13.98
CA GLY A 578 3.10 1.01 -12.78
C GLY A 578 1.87 1.78 -12.33
N TYR A 579 2.05 3.05 -11.93
CA TYR A 579 0.94 3.89 -11.50
C TYR A 579 0.27 4.59 -12.68
N ASP A 580 -1.06 4.59 -12.69
CA ASP A 580 -1.89 5.36 -13.61
C ASP A 580 -3.14 5.97 -12.95
N ASP A 581 -3.71 6.98 -13.62
CA ASP A 581 -4.88 7.72 -13.13
C ASP A 581 -6.21 6.98 -13.43
N ALA A 582 -6.16 5.77 -13.99
CA ALA A 582 -7.34 4.95 -14.27
C ALA A 582 -7.61 3.92 -13.16
N THR A 583 -6.55 3.34 -12.60
CA THR A 583 -6.61 2.23 -11.63
C THR A 583 -5.61 2.37 -10.48
N GLY A 584 -4.79 3.43 -10.45
CA GLY A 584 -3.81 3.69 -9.41
C GLY A 584 -2.64 2.72 -9.54
N TRP A 585 -2.25 2.07 -8.44
CA TRP A 585 -1.32 0.94 -8.46
C TRP A 585 -1.95 -0.40 -8.87
N GLY A 586 -3.25 -0.40 -9.19
CA GLY A 586 -4.02 -1.61 -9.50
C GLY A 586 -4.68 -2.23 -8.27
N THR A 587 -5.03 -3.52 -8.37
CA THR A 587 -5.80 -4.22 -7.33
C THR A 587 -4.92 -5.03 -6.39
N LEU A 588 -5.41 -5.31 -5.18
CA LEU A 588 -4.62 -6.01 -4.17
C LEU A 588 -4.41 -7.49 -4.51
N ASN A 589 -3.17 -7.95 -4.37
CA ASN A 589 -2.85 -9.38 -4.24
C ASN A 589 -2.65 -9.70 -2.75
N GLY A 590 -3.73 -10.06 -2.07
CA GLY A 590 -3.92 -9.90 -0.64
C GLY A 590 -2.89 -10.57 0.27
N ALA A 591 -2.50 -11.82 0.00
CA ALA A 591 -1.49 -12.50 0.82
C ALA A 591 -0.07 -11.96 0.59
N ASN A 592 0.24 -11.53 -0.64
CA ASN A 592 1.52 -10.93 -0.99
C ASN A 592 1.65 -9.54 -0.35
N LEU A 593 0.66 -8.68 -0.60
CA LEU A 593 0.61 -7.33 -0.01
C LEU A 593 0.65 -7.37 1.52
N LEU A 594 0.02 -8.37 2.16
CA LEU A 594 0.06 -8.53 3.61
C LEU A 594 1.48 -8.81 4.11
N ALA A 595 2.30 -9.55 3.36
CA ALA A 595 3.67 -9.86 3.74
C ALA A 595 4.52 -8.59 3.88
N ASP A 596 4.30 -7.59 3.03
CA ASP A 596 4.98 -6.30 3.13
C ASP A 596 4.35 -5.35 4.17
N LEU A 597 3.02 -5.34 4.30
CA LEU A 597 2.30 -4.45 5.23
C LEU A 597 2.31 -4.92 6.68
N ALA A 598 2.55 -6.21 6.94
CA ALA A 598 2.54 -6.80 8.27
C ALA A 598 3.47 -8.04 8.33
N PRO A 599 4.78 -7.89 8.08
CA PRO A 599 5.70 -9.02 8.04
C PRO A 599 5.71 -9.76 9.39
N PRO A 600 5.60 -11.11 9.39
CA PRO A 600 5.69 -11.88 10.62
C PRO A 600 7.11 -11.79 11.22
N PRO A 601 7.27 -11.98 12.55
CA PRO A 601 8.59 -12.11 13.15
C PRO A 601 9.32 -13.33 12.55
N PRO A 602 10.65 -13.27 12.35
CA PRO A 602 11.42 -14.45 11.96
C PRO A 602 11.22 -15.58 12.97
N SER A 603 11.14 -16.81 12.47
CA SER A 603 10.96 -18.00 13.32
C SER A 603 12.17 -18.92 13.25
N GLY A 604 12.28 -19.82 14.24
CA GLY A 604 13.33 -20.84 14.24
C GLY A 604 14.73 -20.26 14.39
N LEU A 605 14.89 -19.11 15.05
CA LEU A 605 16.22 -18.58 15.36
C LEU A 605 16.94 -19.58 16.27
N THR A 606 18.15 -19.97 15.88
CA THR A 606 19.06 -20.79 16.68
C THR A 606 20.42 -20.11 16.78
N ALA A 607 21.14 -20.41 17.86
CA ALA A 607 22.49 -19.90 18.10
C ALA A 607 23.42 -21.06 18.46
N SER A 608 24.60 -21.10 17.86
CA SER A 608 25.60 -22.15 18.09
C SER A 608 27.00 -21.57 18.24
N ALA A 609 27.62 -21.83 19.40
CA ALA A 609 28.99 -21.41 19.67
C ALA A 609 30.00 -22.17 18.79
N GLN A 610 30.82 -21.44 18.05
CA GLN A 610 31.83 -22.01 17.16
C GLN A 610 33.23 -21.98 17.76
N SER A 611 33.53 -20.96 18.57
CA SER A 611 34.85 -20.78 19.16
C SER A 611 34.75 -20.03 20.49
N THR A 612 35.90 -19.61 21.02
CA THR A 612 35.99 -18.72 22.16
C THR A 612 35.48 -17.30 21.87
N SER A 613 35.29 -16.94 20.60
CA SER A 613 34.95 -15.57 20.21
C SER A 613 33.92 -15.48 19.09
N GLN A 614 33.24 -16.59 18.77
CA GLN A 614 32.26 -16.62 17.68
C GLN A 614 31.03 -17.48 18.00
N ILE A 615 29.86 -16.95 17.66
CA ILE A 615 28.57 -17.64 17.64
C ILE A 615 27.96 -17.47 16.25
N ASN A 616 27.49 -18.56 15.66
CA ASN A 616 26.75 -18.55 14.41
C ASN A 616 25.25 -18.64 14.67
N LEU A 617 24.47 -17.90 13.89
CA LEU A 617 23.02 -17.80 13.97
C LEU A 617 22.39 -18.28 12.67
N THR A 618 21.24 -18.95 12.75
CA THR A 618 20.38 -19.26 11.59
C THR A 618 18.91 -19.12 11.96
N TRP A 619 18.07 -18.72 11.01
CA TRP A 619 16.62 -18.60 11.17
C TRP A 619 15.87 -18.97 9.88
N ASN A 620 14.54 -19.02 9.93
CA ASN A 620 13.69 -19.22 8.76
C ASN A 620 13.46 -17.91 8.00
N ALA A 621 13.38 -17.99 6.67
CA ALA A 621 13.08 -16.83 5.84
C ALA A 621 11.67 -16.28 6.12
N VAL A 622 11.54 -14.96 6.11
CA VAL A 622 10.28 -14.22 6.12
C VAL A 622 9.94 -13.82 4.67
N PRO A 623 8.71 -14.08 4.19
CA PRO A 623 8.28 -13.64 2.87
C PRO A 623 8.51 -12.14 2.66
N HIS A 624 9.00 -11.78 1.48
CA HIS A 624 9.25 -10.40 1.04
C HIS A 624 10.26 -9.60 1.90
N ALA A 625 10.98 -10.28 2.80
CA ALA A 625 12.04 -9.63 3.55
C ALA A 625 13.23 -9.29 2.63
N VAL A 626 13.54 -8.00 2.53
CA VAL A 626 14.72 -7.48 1.82
C VAL A 626 15.98 -7.58 2.67
N GLY A 627 15.83 -7.76 3.98
CA GLY A 627 16.94 -7.98 4.90
C GLY A 627 16.51 -8.28 6.33
N TYR A 628 17.49 -8.47 7.20
CA TYR A 628 17.28 -8.74 8.63
C TYR A 628 18.24 -7.93 9.49
N ALA A 629 17.75 -7.37 10.60
CA ALA A 629 18.58 -6.84 11.66
C ALA A 629 18.84 -7.93 12.71
N VAL A 630 20.11 -8.13 13.05
CA VAL A 630 20.54 -9.07 14.09
C VAL A 630 20.89 -8.27 15.32
N LEU A 631 20.24 -8.56 16.45
CA LEU A 631 20.46 -7.88 17.72
C LEU A 631 20.95 -8.86 18.78
N ARG A 632 21.81 -8.36 19.67
CA ARG A 632 22.48 -9.13 20.72
C ARG A 632 22.37 -8.45 22.09
N GLY A 633 22.17 -9.23 23.14
CA GLY A 633 22.25 -8.84 24.54
C GLY A 633 23.14 -9.80 25.35
N THR A 634 23.53 -9.39 26.55
CA THR A 634 24.30 -10.21 27.51
C THR A 634 23.44 -10.72 28.68
N ALA A 635 22.14 -10.47 28.63
CA ALA A 635 21.15 -10.95 29.60
C ALA A 635 19.89 -11.40 28.85
N HIS A 636 19.21 -12.39 29.43
CA HIS A 636 17.94 -12.88 28.92
C HIS A 636 16.90 -11.75 28.89
N GLY A 637 16.24 -11.56 27.75
CA GLY A 637 15.26 -10.49 27.53
C GLY A 637 15.88 -9.12 27.16
N GLY A 638 17.21 -9.04 27.01
CA GLY A 638 17.92 -7.82 26.63
C GLY A 638 18.46 -7.00 27.81
N PRO A 639 18.79 -5.70 27.60
CA PRO A 639 18.61 -4.93 26.37
C PRO A 639 19.44 -5.46 25.21
N TYR A 640 18.91 -5.34 23.98
CA TYR A 640 19.60 -5.76 22.77
C TYR A 640 20.21 -4.56 22.04
N THR A 641 21.36 -4.78 21.42
CA THR A 641 22.02 -3.85 20.50
C THR A 641 22.17 -4.52 19.14
N GLN A 642 21.89 -3.81 18.05
CA GLN A 642 22.10 -4.32 16.71
C GLN A 642 23.61 -4.55 16.47
N VAL A 643 23.96 -5.76 16.04
CA VAL A 643 25.35 -6.18 15.77
C VAL A 643 25.62 -6.41 14.29
N GLY A 644 24.57 -6.46 13.46
CA GLY A 644 24.72 -6.56 12.01
C GLY A 644 23.38 -6.55 11.29
N THR A 645 23.47 -6.51 9.96
CA THR A 645 22.35 -6.67 9.04
C THR A 645 22.70 -7.67 7.96
N THR A 646 21.72 -8.44 7.49
CA THR A 646 21.88 -9.34 6.34
C THR A 646 20.98 -8.90 5.20
N ALA A 647 21.46 -9.03 3.96
CA ALA A 647 20.67 -8.77 2.75
C ALA A 647 20.09 -10.10 2.24
N GLY A 648 18.91 -10.47 2.73
CA GLY A 648 18.20 -11.68 2.33
C GLY A 648 18.76 -13.02 2.85
N THR A 649 19.99 -13.08 3.40
CA THR A 649 20.52 -14.33 3.99
C THR A 649 19.97 -14.57 5.39
N THR A 650 19.60 -15.82 5.68
CA THR A 650 19.00 -16.23 6.96
C THR A 650 20.03 -16.81 7.94
N SER A 651 21.25 -16.31 7.88
CA SER A 651 22.35 -16.67 8.76
C SER A 651 23.27 -15.49 9.05
N PHE A 652 23.90 -15.50 10.22
CA PHE A 652 24.84 -14.47 10.64
C PHE A 652 25.95 -15.03 11.53
N ASN A 653 27.18 -14.59 11.29
CA ASN A 653 28.36 -15.00 12.07
C ASN A 653 28.76 -13.85 12.99
N ASP A 654 28.40 -13.92 14.27
CA ASP A 654 28.82 -12.93 15.26
C ASP A 654 30.20 -13.28 15.81
N SER A 655 31.18 -12.39 15.63
CA SER A 655 32.58 -12.62 15.96
C SER A 655 33.14 -11.52 16.88
N GLY A 656 34.31 -11.74 17.46
CA GLY A 656 34.91 -10.80 18.42
C GLY A 656 34.25 -10.85 19.81
N LEU A 657 33.61 -11.98 20.13
CA LEU A 657 32.95 -12.19 21.42
C LEU A 657 33.94 -12.55 22.53
N SER A 658 33.53 -12.33 23.78
CA SER A 658 34.29 -12.73 24.95
C SER A 658 34.10 -14.23 25.22
N ALA A 659 35.19 -14.93 25.59
CA ALA A 659 35.16 -16.34 25.92
C ALA A 659 34.32 -16.65 27.18
N GLY A 660 33.67 -17.82 27.20
CA GLY A 660 32.84 -18.27 28.32
C GLY A 660 31.61 -17.39 28.61
N THR A 661 31.24 -16.51 27.68
CA THR A 661 30.16 -15.54 27.87
C THR A 661 28.92 -16.00 27.12
N THR A 662 27.78 -16.01 27.79
CA THR A 662 26.48 -16.26 27.16
C THR A 662 25.98 -15.00 26.51
N TYR A 663 25.62 -15.12 25.24
CA TYR A 663 24.98 -14.06 24.47
C TYR A 663 23.58 -14.50 24.06
N TYR A 664 22.66 -13.55 24.06
CA TYR A 664 21.26 -13.71 23.70
C TYR A 664 20.98 -12.93 22.42
N TYR A 665 20.25 -13.53 21.48
CA TYR A 665 20.04 -12.99 20.16
C TYR A 665 18.56 -12.98 19.79
N VAL A 666 18.18 -11.93 19.07
CA VAL A 666 16.90 -11.82 18.38
C VAL A 666 17.14 -11.25 16.99
N VAL A 667 16.25 -11.56 16.06
CA VAL A 667 16.30 -11.08 14.67
C VAL A 667 14.97 -10.42 14.31
N ALA A 668 15.03 -9.28 13.64
CA ALA A 668 13.87 -8.64 13.00
C ALA A 668 14.03 -8.72 11.47
N ALA A 669 12.93 -8.90 10.74
CA ALA A 669 12.91 -8.81 9.29
C ALA A 669 12.57 -7.38 8.86
N HIS A 670 13.10 -6.95 7.72
CA HIS A 670 12.74 -5.70 7.07
C HIS A 670 12.17 -6.01 5.69
N THR A 671 11.03 -5.42 5.38
CA THR A 671 10.42 -5.42 4.03
C THR A 671 10.70 -4.09 3.34
N ALA A 672 10.10 -3.85 2.17
CA ALA A 672 10.23 -2.56 1.50
C ALA A 672 9.70 -1.39 2.35
N ALA A 673 8.75 -1.66 3.25
CA ALA A 673 8.01 -0.62 3.95
C ALA A 673 7.90 -0.82 5.47
N GLU A 674 8.22 -2.00 6.01
CA GLU A 674 8.03 -2.32 7.42
C GLU A 674 9.19 -3.09 8.07
N THR A 675 9.20 -3.06 9.40
CA THR A 675 10.04 -3.92 10.23
C THR A 675 9.17 -4.81 11.10
N SER A 676 9.47 -6.11 11.12
CA SER A 676 8.73 -7.06 11.94
C SER A 676 9.14 -7.01 13.41
N ALA A 677 8.33 -7.65 14.27
CA ALA A 677 8.73 -7.92 15.65
C ALA A 677 9.94 -8.86 15.72
N TYR A 678 10.56 -8.91 16.90
CA TYR A 678 11.67 -9.83 17.16
C TYR A 678 11.22 -11.29 17.07
N SER A 679 12.13 -12.11 16.55
CA SER A 679 12.05 -13.57 16.58
C SER A 679 11.97 -14.13 18.00
N ASN A 680 11.84 -15.45 18.11
CA ASN A 680 12.20 -16.14 19.35
C ASN A 680 13.64 -15.76 19.76
N GLU A 681 13.88 -15.61 21.06
CA GLU A 681 15.23 -15.42 21.57
C GLU A 681 16.01 -16.74 21.48
N ALA A 682 17.24 -16.68 20.98
CA ALA A 682 18.18 -17.78 21.02
C ALA A 682 19.42 -17.39 21.82
N SER A 683 20.08 -18.35 22.47
CA SER A 683 21.30 -18.06 23.19
C SER A 683 22.34 -19.15 23.00
N ALA A 684 23.60 -18.76 23.11
CA ALA A 684 24.73 -19.67 23.15
C ALA A 684 25.84 -19.08 24.02
N THR A 685 26.61 -19.95 24.65
CA THR A 685 27.80 -19.60 25.42
C THR A 685 29.03 -19.88 24.58
N THR A 686 29.84 -18.86 24.33
CA THR A 686 31.14 -19.03 23.66
C THR A 686 32.00 -20.03 24.44
N SER A 687 32.83 -20.79 23.74
CA SER A 687 33.69 -21.77 24.42
C SER A 687 34.67 -21.06 25.36
N THR A 688 35.06 -21.73 26.44
CA THR A 688 36.20 -21.32 27.28
C THR A 688 37.53 -21.83 26.74
N HIS A 689 37.50 -22.72 25.74
CA HIS A 689 38.68 -23.36 25.17
C HIS A 689 38.75 -23.14 23.66
N VAL A 690 39.96 -22.87 23.16
CA VAL A 690 40.23 -22.89 21.71
C VAL A 690 39.91 -24.32 21.22
N GLN A 691 39.32 -24.48 20.03
CA GLN A 691 39.07 -25.80 19.41
C GLN A 691 40.16 -26.12 18.38
N PRO A 692 40.48 -27.42 18.13
CA PRO A 692 41.39 -27.79 17.05
C PRO A 692 40.90 -27.27 15.70
N PRO A 693 41.79 -26.95 14.74
CA PRO A 693 41.37 -26.44 13.43
C PRO A 693 40.59 -27.50 12.63
N ALA A 694 39.91 -27.08 11.56
CA ALA A 694 39.33 -28.02 10.59
C ALA A 694 40.43 -28.81 9.85
N ALA A 695 40.08 -29.99 9.31
CA ALA A 695 41.00 -30.78 8.49
C ALA A 695 41.39 -29.99 7.21
N PRO A 696 42.68 -29.97 6.82
CA PRO A 696 43.11 -29.38 5.55
C PRO A 696 42.40 -30.00 4.34
N THR A 697 42.03 -29.15 3.37
CA THR A 697 41.41 -29.55 2.11
C THR A 697 42.33 -29.27 0.91
N GLY A 698 42.08 -29.96 -0.20
CA GLY A 698 42.82 -29.73 -1.45
C GLY A 698 44.29 -30.17 -1.41
N LEU A 699 44.62 -31.19 -0.60
CA LEU A 699 45.96 -31.77 -0.60
C LEU A 699 46.27 -32.38 -1.98
N THR A 700 47.37 -31.96 -2.57
CA THR A 700 47.91 -32.52 -3.82
C THR A 700 49.34 -32.97 -3.60
N ALA A 701 49.72 -34.10 -4.20
CA ALA A 701 51.08 -34.62 -4.21
C ALA A 701 51.62 -34.64 -5.65
N THR A 702 52.78 -34.01 -5.87
CA THR A 702 53.43 -33.89 -7.19
C THR A 702 54.77 -34.61 -7.18
N ALA A 703 54.94 -35.61 -8.03
CA ALA A 703 56.19 -36.33 -8.19
C ALA A 703 57.28 -35.44 -8.82
N GLY A 704 58.50 -35.53 -8.31
CA GLY A 704 59.70 -34.93 -8.89
C GLY A 704 60.92 -35.84 -8.78
N ASN A 705 62.08 -35.32 -9.18
CA ASN A 705 63.34 -36.05 -9.13
C ASN A 705 63.84 -36.24 -7.70
N GLY A 706 63.71 -37.45 -7.14
CA GLY A 706 64.06 -37.73 -5.74
C GLY A 706 63.23 -36.97 -4.71
N GLN A 707 62.03 -36.49 -5.07
CA GLN A 707 61.18 -35.71 -4.15
C GLN A 707 59.68 -35.81 -4.47
N VAL A 708 58.84 -35.52 -3.48
CA VAL A 708 57.40 -35.26 -3.65
C VAL A 708 57.06 -33.87 -3.11
N GLY A 709 56.50 -33.02 -3.96
CA GLY A 709 55.95 -31.71 -3.55
C GLY A 709 54.50 -31.83 -3.12
N LEU A 710 54.20 -31.42 -1.89
CA LEU A 710 52.85 -31.36 -1.32
C LEU A 710 52.38 -29.90 -1.22
N SER A 711 51.12 -29.65 -1.54
CA SER A 711 50.44 -28.37 -1.30
C SER A 711 48.98 -28.61 -0.93
N TRP A 712 48.44 -27.74 -0.07
CA TRP A 712 47.04 -27.77 0.36
C TRP A 712 46.52 -26.35 0.61
N GLN A 713 45.22 -26.21 0.89
CA GLN A 713 44.63 -24.92 1.26
C GLN A 713 44.96 -24.57 2.71
N ALA A 714 45.37 -23.33 2.97
CA ALA A 714 45.64 -22.85 4.32
C ALA A 714 44.34 -22.83 5.15
N VAL A 715 44.38 -23.50 6.31
CA VAL A 715 43.29 -23.59 7.29
C VAL A 715 43.33 -22.39 8.24
N ASN A 716 42.23 -21.64 8.34
CA ASN A 716 42.09 -20.54 9.30
C ASN A 716 42.15 -21.07 10.75
N GLY A 717 42.90 -20.39 11.62
CA GLY A 717 43.13 -20.80 13.01
C GLY A 717 44.19 -21.90 13.20
N ALA A 718 44.86 -22.36 12.14
CA ALA A 718 46.01 -23.25 12.23
C ALA A 718 47.29 -22.46 12.55
N ALA A 719 48.01 -22.86 13.60
CA ALA A 719 49.34 -22.36 13.91
C ALA A 719 50.44 -23.10 13.14
N SER A 720 50.18 -24.36 12.77
CA SER A 720 51.09 -25.18 11.96
C SER A 720 50.35 -26.37 11.32
N TYR A 721 51.05 -27.15 10.51
CA TYR A 721 50.56 -28.40 9.92
C TYR A 721 51.50 -29.57 10.23
N ASN A 722 50.92 -30.77 10.32
CA ASN A 722 51.66 -32.02 10.35
C ASN A 722 51.38 -32.82 9.07
N VAL A 723 52.41 -33.47 8.53
CA VAL A 723 52.34 -34.37 7.37
C VAL A 723 52.56 -35.79 7.86
N TYR A 724 51.67 -36.69 7.47
CA TYR A 724 51.80 -38.12 7.69
C TYR A 724 52.09 -38.79 6.34
N ARG A 725 52.79 -39.93 6.38
CA ARG A 725 53.30 -40.58 5.17
C ARG A 725 53.26 -42.10 5.29
N SER A 726 52.91 -42.79 4.21
CA SER A 726 53.03 -44.24 4.06
C SER A 726 53.53 -44.64 2.68
N THR A 727 53.98 -45.88 2.54
CA THR A 727 54.23 -46.54 1.24
C THR A 727 53.09 -47.46 0.82
N THR A 728 52.02 -47.52 1.61
CA THR A 728 50.80 -48.29 1.33
C THR A 728 49.60 -47.36 1.51
N SER A 729 48.63 -47.40 0.58
CA SER A 729 47.41 -46.58 0.69
C SER A 729 46.70 -46.83 2.02
N SER A 730 46.23 -45.76 2.66
CA SER A 730 45.59 -45.72 3.97
C SER A 730 46.44 -46.25 5.13
N GLY A 731 47.77 -46.19 4.99
CA GLY A 731 48.74 -46.74 5.94
C GLY A 731 49.57 -45.69 6.69
N GLU A 732 49.18 -44.42 6.70
CA GLU A 732 49.96 -43.29 7.22
C GLU A 732 50.10 -43.28 8.76
N GLY A 733 49.28 -44.09 9.44
CA GLY A 733 49.34 -44.28 10.89
C GLY A 733 48.98 -43.01 11.67
N VAL A 734 49.37 -42.99 12.96
CA VAL A 734 49.05 -41.90 13.90
C VAL A 734 50.27 -41.08 14.31
N THR A 735 51.46 -41.39 13.80
CA THR A 735 52.69 -40.63 14.07
C THR A 735 53.03 -39.76 12.86
N PRO A 736 53.09 -38.42 13.01
CA PRO A 736 53.47 -37.56 11.90
C PRO A 736 54.87 -37.88 11.37
N TYR A 737 55.02 -37.85 10.05
CA TYR A 737 56.32 -37.85 9.39
C TYR A 737 57.03 -36.50 9.56
N LYS A 738 56.28 -35.40 9.50
CA LYS A 738 56.77 -34.04 9.72
C LYS A 738 55.78 -33.23 10.54
N THR A 739 56.27 -32.37 11.44
CA THR A 739 55.44 -31.50 12.28
C THR A 739 55.87 -30.04 12.20
N GLY A 740 54.99 -29.12 12.62
CA GLY A 740 55.33 -27.71 12.83
C GLY A 740 55.51 -26.89 11.56
N LEU A 741 54.92 -27.31 10.44
CA LEU A 741 55.03 -26.59 9.16
C LEU A 741 54.18 -25.33 9.18
N ALA A 742 54.79 -24.16 8.95
CA ALA A 742 54.07 -22.88 8.93
C ALA A 742 53.37 -22.61 7.57
N ALA A 743 53.93 -23.14 6.48
CA ALA A 743 53.36 -23.00 5.14
C ALA A 743 52.39 -24.14 4.83
N ALA A 744 51.38 -23.87 4.01
CA ALA A 744 50.46 -24.89 3.48
C ALA A 744 51.08 -25.71 2.33
N ALA A 745 52.36 -26.04 2.47
CA ALA A 745 53.16 -26.79 1.51
C ALA A 745 54.34 -27.48 2.20
N PHE A 746 54.77 -28.60 1.63
CA PHE A 746 55.93 -29.36 2.12
C PHE A 746 56.58 -30.14 0.97
N THR A 747 57.91 -30.21 0.93
CA THR A 747 58.62 -31.06 -0.03
C THR A 747 59.29 -32.21 0.72
N ASP A 748 58.83 -33.43 0.44
CA ASP A 748 59.47 -34.64 0.95
C ASP A 748 60.61 -35.05 0.02
N THR A 749 61.86 -34.87 0.46
CA THR A 749 63.07 -35.28 -0.26
C THR A 749 63.65 -36.60 0.25
N ALA A 750 62.99 -37.26 1.22
CA ALA A 750 63.41 -38.54 1.79
C ALA A 750 62.56 -39.67 1.21
N VAL A 751 62.50 -39.70 -0.12
CA VAL A 751 61.71 -40.63 -0.93
C VAL A 751 62.62 -41.34 -1.92
N SER A 752 62.28 -42.60 -2.23
CA SER A 752 62.97 -43.38 -3.25
C SER A 752 62.18 -43.33 -4.56
N ASP A 753 62.88 -43.06 -5.66
CA ASP A 753 62.27 -43.09 -6.99
C ASP A 753 61.66 -44.47 -7.29
N GLY A 754 60.52 -44.47 -7.97
CA GLY A 754 59.75 -45.67 -8.29
C GLY A 754 58.91 -46.24 -7.13
N THR A 755 59.02 -45.69 -5.92
CA THR A 755 58.17 -46.08 -4.77
C THR A 755 57.00 -45.12 -4.60
N ALA A 756 55.77 -45.63 -4.57
CA ALA A 756 54.59 -44.80 -4.31
C ALA A 756 54.55 -44.37 -2.84
N TYR A 757 54.32 -43.09 -2.59
CA TYR A 757 54.11 -42.53 -1.26
C TYR A 757 52.73 -41.90 -1.16
N TYR A 758 52.06 -42.16 -0.05
CA TYR A 758 50.72 -41.67 0.29
C TYR A 758 50.82 -40.72 1.48
N TYR A 759 50.09 -39.62 1.43
CA TYR A 759 50.18 -38.51 2.38
C TYR A 759 48.81 -38.04 2.80
N VAL A 760 48.69 -37.72 4.08
CA VAL A 760 47.60 -36.93 4.66
C VAL A 760 48.18 -35.82 5.50
N VAL A 761 47.46 -34.71 5.62
CA VAL A 761 47.89 -33.53 6.36
C VAL A 761 46.84 -33.14 7.38
N THR A 762 47.28 -32.70 8.55
CA THR A 762 46.45 -32.13 9.61
C THR A 762 46.87 -30.69 9.88
N ALA A 763 45.96 -29.90 10.43
CA ALA A 763 46.21 -28.57 10.95
C ALA A 763 46.27 -28.61 12.48
N VAL A 764 47.17 -27.84 13.08
CA VAL A 764 47.44 -27.84 14.52
C VAL A 764 47.34 -26.43 15.06
N ASN A 765 46.69 -26.27 16.22
CA ASN A 765 46.76 -25.04 17.02
C ASN A 765 46.92 -25.39 18.51
N ALA A 766 46.82 -24.37 19.38
CA ALA A 766 46.97 -24.54 20.83
C ALA A 766 45.94 -25.49 21.47
N ALA A 767 44.84 -25.80 20.79
CA ALA A 767 43.80 -26.72 21.25
C ALA A 767 44.06 -28.18 20.89
N GLY A 768 44.92 -28.43 19.89
CA GLY A 768 45.20 -29.75 19.37
C GLY A 768 45.23 -29.81 17.85
N GLU A 769 45.21 -31.03 17.36
CA GLU A 769 45.37 -31.39 15.95
C GLU A 769 44.01 -31.75 15.33
N SER A 770 43.81 -31.35 14.08
CA SER A 770 42.60 -31.64 13.30
C SER A 770 42.52 -33.11 12.91
N ALA A 771 41.37 -33.52 12.36
CA ALA A 771 41.32 -34.75 11.56
C ALA A 771 42.23 -34.65 10.32
N HIS A 772 42.58 -35.81 9.74
CA HIS A 772 43.37 -35.92 8.51
C HIS A 772 42.62 -35.35 7.30
N SER A 773 43.34 -34.76 6.35
CA SER A 773 42.85 -34.45 5.01
C SER A 773 42.47 -35.72 4.23
N ALA A 774 41.88 -35.54 3.04
CA ALA A 774 41.89 -36.60 2.03
C ALA A 774 43.33 -36.99 1.66
N GLU A 775 43.54 -38.28 1.38
CA GLU A 775 44.85 -38.85 0.99
C GLU A 775 45.25 -38.41 -0.42
N ALA A 776 46.51 -38.02 -0.58
CA ALA A 776 47.13 -37.76 -1.87
C ALA A 776 48.37 -38.64 -2.04
N SER A 777 48.69 -39.05 -3.26
CA SER A 777 49.85 -39.90 -3.52
C SER A 777 50.63 -39.50 -4.75
N ALA A 778 51.92 -39.83 -4.73
CA ALA A 778 52.83 -39.62 -5.85
C ALA A 778 53.95 -40.65 -5.84
N THR A 779 54.46 -40.99 -7.03
CA THR A 779 55.62 -41.86 -7.22
C THR A 779 56.77 -41.02 -7.79
N PRO A 780 57.79 -40.65 -7.00
CA PRO A 780 58.96 -39.91 -7.48
C PRO A 780 59.69 -40.69 -8.57
N PHE A 781 60.41 -39.99 -9.44
CA PHE A 781 61.08 -40.59 -10.58
C PHE A 781 62.51 -40.06 -10.70
N SER A 782 63.47 -40.92 -11.02
CA SER A 782 64.83 -40.47 -11.28
C SER A 782 64.89 -39.86 -12.68
N VAL A 783 65.49 -38.67 -12.81
CA VAL A 783 65.96 -38.21 -14.13
C VAL A 783 67.38 -38.76 -14.32
N PRO A 784 67.66 -39.58 -15.36
CA PRO A 784 69.00 -40.09 -15.61
C PRO A 784 70.00 -38.94 -15.78
N ALA A 785 71.14 -39.02 -15.08
CA ALA A 785 72.22 -38.04 -15.23
C ALA A 785 72.70 -38.00 -16.69
N GLY A 786 72.33 -36.93 -17.40
CA GLY A 786 72.68 -36.73 -18.83
C GLY A 786 71.55 -36.18 -19.72
N LEU A 787 70.29 -36.18 -19.26
CA LEU A 787 69.19 -35.54 -20.00
C LEU A 787 69.06 -34.06 -19.61
N ASN A 788 69.90 -33.22 -20.22
CA ASN A 788 69.60 -31.80 -20.35
C ASN A 788 68.59 -31.65 -21.50
N LEU A 789 67.28 -31.68 -21.21
CA LEU A 789 66.31 -31.09 -22.11
C LEU A 789 66.32 -29.58 -21.88
N GLY A 790 67.43 -28.95 -22.27
CA GLY A 790 67.47 -27.53 -22.54
C GLY A 790 66.59 -27.27 -23.76
N PHE A 791 65.30 -27.03 -23.53
CA PHE A 791 64.62 -26.07 -24.38
C PHE A 791 64.94 -24.70 -23.79
N GLU A 792 66.02 -24.11 -24.31
CA GLU A 792 66.19 -22.67 -24.27
C GLU A 792 64.87 -22.04 -24.74
N ALA A 793 64.24 -21.26 -23.87
CA ALA A 793 63.24 -20.31 -24.32
C ALA A 793 63.91 -19.42 -25.38
N PRO A 794 63.38 -19.31 -26.61
CA PRO A 794 63.94 -18.38 -27.56
C PRO A 794 63.81 -16.97 -26.97
N ALA A 795 64.92 -16.24 -27.01
CA ALA A 795 65.02 -14.86 -26.59
C ALA A 795 63.85 -14.04 -27.15
N LEU A 796 63.27 -13.19 -26.30
CA LEU A 796 62.30 -12.17 -26.69
C LEU A 796 62.95 -11.20 -27.68
N GLY A 797 62.83 -11.52 -28.98
CA GLY A 797 63.05 -10.59 -30.06
C GLY A 797 61.87 -9.63 -30.16
N SER A 798 62.16 -8.34 -30.07
CA SER A 798 61.23 -7.25 -30.33
C SER A 798 60.75 -7.24 -31.79
N GLY A 799 59.49 -7.56 -32.05
CA GLY A 799 58.84 -7.44 -33.38
C GLY A 799 57.47 -8.14 -33.46
N PRO A 800 56.51 -7.64 -34.25
CA PRO A 800 55.07 -7.74 -33.95
C PRO A 800 54.42 -9.03 -34.47
N GLY A 801 53.75 -9.78 -33.59
CA GLY A 801 52.93 -10.92 -33.97
C GLY A 801 52.58 -11.81 -32.77
N ALA A 802 51.34 -11.70 -32.30
CA ALA A 802 50.80 -12.31 -31.09
C ALA A 802 50.80 -13.85 -31.09
N TYR A 803 50.91 -14.47 -29.91
CA TYR A 803 49.96 -15.46 -29.36
C TYR A 803 50.08 -15.50 -27.83
N GLN A 804 49.02 -15.11 -27.12
CA GLN A 804 48.82 -15.35 -25.68
C GLN A 804 47.78 -16.46 -25.54
N TYR A 805 47.99 -17.45 -24.66
CA TYR A 805 46.88 -17.98 -23.88
C TYR A 805 47.33 -18.57 -22.54
N ALA A 806 46.52 -18.28 -21.52
CA ALA A 806 46.63 -18.65 -20.11
C ALA A 806 45.62 -19.78 -19.78
N PRO A 807 45.38 -20.20 -18.51
CA PRO A 807 45.50 -21.59 -18.10
C PRO A 807 44.19 -22.42 -18.07
N ALA A 808 44.43 -23.74 -18.09
CA ALA A 808 43.68 -24.94 -17.70
C ALA A 808 42.18 -24.87 -17.36
N GLY A 809 41.39 -25.54 -18.21
CA GLY A 809 39.99 -25.93 -17.97
C GLY A 809 39.32 -26.56 -19.19
N ALA A 810 39.95 -27.52 -19.88
CA ALA A 810 39.30 -28.30 -20.93
C ALA A 810 39.88 -29.73 -20.99
N SER A 811 38.99 -30.71 -20.89
CA SER A 811 39.23 -32.13 -21.06
C SER A 811 39.51 -32.48 -22.52
N TRP A 812 40.43 -33.42 -22.76
CA TRP A 812 40.64 -33.99 -24.09
C TRP A 812 40.39 -35.50 -24.05
N ALA A 813 39.46 -35.95 -24.89
CA ALA A 813 39.20 -37.34 -25.20
C ALA A 813 40.25 -37.86 -26.19
N PHE A 814 40.73 -39.09 -25.98
CA PHE A 814 41.57 -39.79 -26.95
C PHE A 814 40.70 -40.43 -28.04
N THR A 815 40.87 -40.01 -29.28
CA THR A 815 40.63 -40.85 -30.46
C THR A 815 41.97 -41.14 -31.12
N GLY A 816 42.48 -42.36 -30.89
CA GLY A 816 43.64 -42.86 -31.59
C GLY A 816 43.30 -43.25 -33.02
N GLY A 817 44.12 -42.78 -33.97
CA GLY A 817 44.03 -43.13 -35.39
C GLY A 817 45.35 -42.88 -36.11
N ALA A 818 46.23 -43.88 -36.03
CA ALA A 818 47.25 -44.33 -36.99
C ALA A 818 48.21 -43.33 -37.66
N GLY A 819 49.50 -43.70 -37.65
CA GLY A 819 50.26 -43.75 -38.90
C GLY A 819 51.68 -43.19 -38.87
N ILE A 820 52.62 -44.14 -38.83
CA ILE A 820 54.04 -44.12 -39.25
C ILE A 820 55.03 -43.43 -38.30
#